data_AF-A0A5D2H4N4-F1
#
_entry.id   AF-A0A5D2H4N4-F1
#
_cell.length_a   1.000
_cell.length_b   1.000
_cell.length_c   1.000
_cell.angle_alpha   90.00
_cell.angle_beta   90.00
_cell.angle_gamma   90.00
#
_symmetry.space_group_name_H-M   'P 1'
#
loop_
_entity.id
_entity.type
_entity.pdbx_description
1 polymer ?
#
loop_
_entity_poly.entity_id
_entity_poly.type
_entity_poly.pdbx_seq_one_letter_code
_entity_poly.pdbx_strand_id
1 'polypeptide(L)'
;MAKYLQWPVVADILSGIRLRELLSSSPEVEENILFVDYLDHALLSDSVRDLVQCDVIVQIGSRITSNRISQMLEKCFPCSYILVDNHPHRHDPSHFVTHRIQSSTIEFANILMKAQIPHRSRKWHYYLQALNMMVGQEISFHLSVEHSLSEPYIAHVISEALSAESALFIGNSMVIRDADMYGCNWTSDNHSVADMMLKTELPCTGILVAGNRGASGIDGLLSTAIGFAVGCNKRVLCVVGDISFLHDTNGLAILKQRMLRKPMTILVINNRGGAIFSLLPVADRTDPRVLNQYFYTSHNISIHRLCEAHGVKHLEVKTKMELHEALISSQKGDTDCIIEVESSIDSNATFHSYIRKFACRAAEHALGVISKLSPPESMSQGCHCKIQSISYSVYRIQLCAPPTSSALYHDRTVFYREGFILSLTLEDGSIGYGEVAPLEISQENLLDVEEQLRFLFHVMKGVTINYFLPMLKSSFSSWIWKTLGIPVCSLFPSVRCGLEMAILNAIAMSHGSSLLNILYPLRERNEEKSENLASIRICALIDSSGTPEEVARIAVDLVEEGFTAIKIKVARRADPVEDAAVIQEVRKKVGCHIDLRVDANRNWTYEQAIKFGFLVKDYNLQYIEEPVQHESDIIRYCEESGLPVALDETIDNCPENPLNMLVKYNHHQIVALVIKPTVIGGFEKAAMIAQWAHIQGKMAVISAAFESGLALSAYILFSCYLDLQNADTCKLMNYSPASSVAHGFGTYRWLEEDITTDPLGIGRNPSTGFIEASVADATHLLHKFQMNHNFIHRTFTGEKVLGYHLDLDSNDFSFSVNVQEIGQRNNLRNSGSTILFLHGFLGTNEEWVPIMHAISGSARCISVDLPGHGATKIKNCGDDKAALRSLLSIEIIADLLLKLIEHVTPDEVTLVGYSMGARIALYMALKFSDKIEGAVILSGSPGLEDAVARKIRRAKDDSKARSIVTHGLQLFLNTWYSGGLWKSLRSHPYFNHIVVRRSVHDDLQGLAKVLSGLSPGRQPSLWEDLKHCKVPLMLVVGEKDEKFKRVAQKMWHEIGHDRDDAVSKLHQMVVVPSCGHAVHLENPLPIIRLVRQFMTSLRSVKLQEKGNVRDLLIYNQ
;
A
#
# COMPACT_ATOMS: atom_id res chain seq x y z
N MET A 1 28.93 -2.35 -13.41
CA MET A 1 29.73 -1.25 -12.82
C MET A 1 29.12 -0.73 -11.52
N ALA A 2 27.96 -0.06 -11.52
CA ALA A 2 27.38 0.53 -10.30
C ALA A 2 27.25 -0.46 -9.12
N LYS A 3 26.72 -1.68 -9.37
CA LYS A 3 26.66 -2.77 -8.39
C LYS A 3 28.04 -3.14 -7.80
N TYR A 4 29.10 -3.15 -8.62
CA TYR A 4 30.46 -3.45 -8.18
C TYR A 4 31.04 -2.32 -7.33
N LEU A 5 30.78 -1.07 -7.71
CA LEU A 5 31.27 0.11 -6.96
C LEU A 5 30.42 0.39 -5.71
N GLN A 6 29.17 -0.07 -5.67
CA GLN A 6 28.13 0.35 -4.72
C GLN A 6 27.87 1.86 -4.76
N TRP A 7 28.02 2.49 -5.94
CA TRP A 7 27.81 3.92 -6.13
C TRP A 7 26.40 4.23 -6.63
N PRO A 8 25.80 5.36 -6.23
CA PRO A 8 24.50 5.79 -6.75
C PRO A 8 24.58 6.11 -8.24
N VAL A 9 23.46 5.92 -8.94
CA VAL A 9 23.31 6.16 -10.38
C VAL A 9 22.30 7.26 -10.62
N VAL A 10 22.71 8.30 -11.34
CA VAL A 10 21.81 9.32 -11.89
C VAL A 10 21.70 9.03 -13.38
N ALA A 11 20.51 8.66 -13.84
CA ALA A 11 20.26 8.28 -15.22
C ALA A 11 19.76 9.49 -16.02
N ASP A 12 20.43 9.83 -17.12
CA ASP A 12 19.88 10.78 -18.11
C ASP A 12 18.84 10.09 -18.99
N ILE A 13 17.83 10.80 -19.48
CA ILE A 13 16.82 10.23 -20.36
C ILE A 13 17.40 9.51 -21.61
N LEU A 14 18.47 10.02 -22.20
CA LEU A 14 19.12 9.43 -23.38
C LEU A 14 19.98 8.19 -23.04
N SER A 15 20.18 7.88 -21.77
CA SER A 15 20.91 6.67 -21.34
C SER A 15 20.14 5.37 -21.62
N GLY A 16 18.82 5.47 -21.82
CA GLY A 16 17.93 4.31 -21.94
C GLY A 16 17.58 3.62 -20.63
N ILE A 17 18.18 4.00 -19.50
CA ILE A 17 17.91 3.42 -18.17
C ILE A 17 17.08 4.34 -17.26
N ARG A 18 16.79 5.57 -17.69
CA ARG A 18 15.91 6.50 -16.95
C ARG A 18 14.47 5.98 -16.86
N LEU A 19 13.94 5.43 -17.96
CA LEU A 19 12.61 4.82 -18.08
C LEU A 19 12.67 3.28 -18.05
N ARG A 20 13.64 2.72 -17.32
CA ARG A 20 13.89 1.29 -17.25
C ARG A 20 12.64 0.50 -16.85
N GLU A 21 12.49 -0.67 -17.44
CA GLU A 21 11.51 -1.68 -17.08
C GLU A 21 12.10 -2.56 -15.97
N LEU A 22 11.37 -2.71 -14.86
CA LEU A 22 11.78 -3.58 -13.75
C LEU A 22 11.26 -4.99 -14.02
N LEU A 23 12.18 -5.97 -14.08
CA LEU A 23 11.88 -7.36 -14.48
C LEU A 23 11.15 -8.17 -13.39
N SER A 24 11.08 -7.65 -12.17
CA SER A 24 10.25 -8.17 -11.07
C SER A 24 10.16 -7.12 -9.98
N SER A 25 9.10 -7.15 -9.18
CA SER A 25 9.01 -6.45 -7.89
C SER A 25 9.89 -7.10 -6.81
N SER A 26 11.05 -7.65 -7.19
CA SER A 26 12.02 -8.21 -6.24
C SER A 26 12.80 -7.05 -5.59
N PRO A 27 12.82 -6.94 -4.26
CA PRO A 27 13.58 -5.92 -3.51
C PRO A 27 15.08 -5.89 -3.88
N GLU A 28 15.62 -6.99 -4.41
CA GLU A 28 17.03 -7.14 -4.74
C GLU A 28 17.57 -6.11 -5.75
N VAL A 29 16.72 -5.48 -6.57
CA VAL A 29 17.17 -4.42 -7.51
C VAL A 29 17.50 -3.13 -6.77
N GLU A 30 16.55 -2.68 -5.95
CA GLU A 30 16.65 -1.44 -5.18
C GLU A 30 17.64 -1.59 -4.02
N GLU A 31 17.79 -2.79 -3.46
CA GLU A 31 18.78 -3.08 -2.42
C GLU A 31 20.22 -3.09 -2.94
N ASN A 32 20.44 -3.37 -4.24
CA ASN A 32 21.80 -3.51 -4.81
C ASN A 32 22.26 -2.28 -5.60
N ILE A 33 21.35 -1.48 -6.19
CA ILE A 33 21.69 -0.28 -6.96
C ILE A 33 20.74 0.86 -6.57
N LEU A 34 21.29 1.94 -6.04
CA LEU A 34 20.54 3.16 -5.78
C LEU A 34 20.45 4.02 -7.04
N PHE A 35 19.27 4.09 -7.64
CA PHE A 35 18.95 5.08 -8.67
C PHE A 35 18.40 6.35 -8.03
N VAL A 36 18.97 7.50 -8.39
CA VAL A 36 18.55 8.82 -7.91
C VAL A 36 17.91 9.58 -9.06
N ASP A 37 16.78 9.03 -9.52
CA ASP A 37 16.01 9.49 -10.67
C ASP A 37 15.52 10.94 -10.52
N TYR A 38 15.26 11.39 -9.28
CA TYR A 38 14.72 12.72 -8.99
C TYR A 38 15.77 13.71 -8.44
N LEU A 39 17.07 13.45 -8.68
CA LEU A 39 18.14 14.35 -8.21
C LEU A 39 17.97 15.77 -8.77
N ASP A 40 17.54 15.91 -10.02
CA ASP A 40 17.34 17.21 -10.66
C ASP A 40 16.39 18.12 -9.86
N HIS A 41 15.25 17.60 -9.41
CA HIS A 41 14.32 18.35 -8.55
C HIS A 41 14.86 18.52 -7.13
N ALA A 42 15.56 17.53 -6.58
CA ALA A 42 16.16 17.66 -5.25
C ALA A 42 17.16 18.83 -5.17
N LEU A 43 17.90 19.09 -6.26
CA LEU A 43 18.86 20.20 -6.38
C LEU A 43 18.21 21.60 -6.45
N LEU A 44 16.89 21.71 -6.47
CA LEU A 44 16.19 22.99 -6.25
C LEU A 44 16.46 23.53 -4.86
N SER A 45 16.66 22.65 -3.87
CA SER A 45 17.02 23.02 -2.51
C SER A 45 18.50 23.37 -2.40
N ASP A 46 18.79 24.56 -1.87
CA ASP A 46 20.16 25.01 -1.60
C ASP A 46 20.88 24.07 -0.63
N SER A 47 20.20 23.63 0.42
CA SER A 47 20.75 22.69 1.41
C SER A 47 21.12 21.33 0.81
N VAL A 48 20.36 20.85 -0.18
CA VAL A 48 20.72 19.62 -0.91
C VAL A 48 21.93 19.88 -1.81
N ARG A 49 22.01 21.02 -2.50
CA ARG A 49 23.20 21.36 -3.31
C ARG A 49 24.47 21.44 -2.46
N ASP A 50 24.37 22.00 -1.27
CA ASP A 50 25.50 22.11 -0.34
C ASP A 50 25.90 20.74 0.22
N LEU A 51 24.93 19.86 0.47
CA LEU A 51 25.18 18.47 0.87
C LEU A 51 25.86 17.66 -0.25
N VAL A 52 25.49 17.90 -1.51
CA VAL A 52 25.93 17.08 -2.65
C VAL A 52 27.33 17.52 -3.14
N GLN A 53 28.37 17.18 -2.37
CA GLN A 53 29.79 17.34 -2.72
C GLN A 53 30.45 15.98 -3.02
N CYS A 54 30.58 15.62 -4.30
CA CYS A 54 31.16 14.34 -4.74
C CYS A 54 32.69 14.42 -4.92
N ASP A 55 33.43 13.48 -4.33
CA ASP A 55 34.88 13.38 -4.55
C ASP A 55 35.23 12.85 -5.95
N VAL A 56 34.44 11.90 -6.45
CA VAL A 56 34.67 11.20 -7.72
C VAL A 56 33.37 11.06 -8.50
N ILE A 57 33.45 11.35 -9.80
CA ILE A 57 32.33 11.26 -10.73
C ILE A 57 32.78 10.47 -11.96
N VAL A 58 31.99 9.46 -12.32
CA VAL A 58 32.16 8.70 -13.56
C VAL A 58 30.95 8.96 -14.44
N GLN A 59 31.16 9.67 -15.54
CA GLN A 59 30.12 9.90 -16.55
C GLN A 59 30.34 8.97 -17.73
N ILE A 60 29.28 8.26 -18.11
CA ILE A 60 29.23 7.44 -19.31
C ILE A 60 28.44 8.19 -20.38
N GLY A 61 29.08 8.46 -21.53
CA GLY A 61 28.53 9.28 -22.62
C GLY A 61 28.73 10.78 -22.40
N SER A 62 28.67 11.57 -23.47
CA SER A 62 29.17 12.96 -23.46
C SER A 62 28.18 14.06 -23.05
N ARG A 63 26.88 13.80 -22.93
CA ARG A 63 25.89 14.88 -22.74
C ARG A 63 24.90 14.56 -21.63
N ILE A 64 24.62 15.57 -20.81
CA ILE A 64 23.57 15.58 -19.78
C ILE A 64 22.46 16.55 -20.23
N THR A 65 21.22 16.16 -20.01
CA THR A 65 20.00 16.92 -20.34
C THR A 65 19.71 17.96 -19.27
N SER A 66 19.79 17.57 -18.00
CA SER A 66 19.58 18.45 -16.85
C SER A 66 20.66 19.54 -16.73
N ASN A 67 20.24 20.80 -16.82
CA ASN A 67 21.09 21.96 -16.56
C ASN A 67 21.43 22.08 -15.06
N ARG A 68 20.54 21.67 -14.15
CA ARG A 68 20.78 21.75 -12.70
C ARG A 68 21.90 20.80 -12.26
N ILE A 69 21.92 19.59 -12.82
CA ILE A 69 23.01 18.65 -12.60
C ILE A 69 24.32 19.23 -13.14
N SER A 70 24.33 19.78 -14.36
CA SER A 70 25.54 20.44 -14.89
C SER A 70 26.04 21.58 -13.98
N GLN A 71 25.15 22.44 -13.47
CA GLN A 71 25.51 23.51 -12.54
C GLN A 71 26.01 23.00 -11.18
N MET A 72 25.45 21.90 -10.68
CA MET A 72 25.95 21.24 -9.47
C MET A 72 27.36 20.72 -9.69
N LEU A 73 27.62 20.06 -10.82
CA LEU A 73 28.94 19.53 -11.19
C LEU A 73 29.98 20.65 -11.31
N GLU A 74 29.62 21.78 -11.91
CA GLU A 74 30.48 22.97 -12.01
C GLU A 74 30.84 23.57 -10.64
N LYS A 75 29.93 23.49 -9.66
CA LYS A 75 30.14 24.00 -8.30
C LYS A 75 30.89 23.02 -7.39
N CYS A 76 30.77 21.72 -7.63
CA CYS A 76 31.29 20.66 -6.77
C CYS A 76 32.82 20.52 -6.83
N PHE A 77 33.46 20.85 -7.96
CA PHE A 77 34.91 20.67 -8.19
C PHE A 77 35.45 19.29 -7.71
N PRO A 78 34.92 18.16 -8.23
CA PRO A 78 35.34 16.83 -7.78
C PRO A 78 36.84 16.60 -7.98
N CYS A 79 37.48 15.87 -7.07
CA CYS A 79 38.89 15.45 -7.21
C CYS A 79 39.13 14.69 -8.51
N SER A 80 38.14 13.92 -8.97
CA SER A 80 38.21 13.21 -10.24
C SER A 80 36.86 13.19 -10.95
N TYR A 81 36.81 13.84 -12.12
CA TYR A 81 35.71 13.71 -13.07
C TYR A 81 36.22 12.94 -14.29
N ILE A 82 35.81 11.68 -14.37
CA ILE A 82 36.15 10.74 -15.43
C ILE A 82 35.00 10.70 -16.44
N LEU A 83 35.24 11.25 -17.63
CA LEU A 83 34.34 11.14 -18.77
C LEU A 83 34.76 9.97 -19.66
N VAL A 84 33.87 8.98 -19.81
CA VAL A 84 34.06 7.82 -20.69
C VAL A 84 33.16 7.96 -21.91
N ASP A 85 33.75 8.00 -23.09
CA ASP A 85 33.01 8.08 -24.35
C ASP A 85 33.71 7.30 -25.47
N ASN A 86 32.98 6.89 -26.50
CA ASN A 86 33.49 6.03 -27.57
C ASN A 86 34.09 6.80 -28.76
N HIS A 87 33.99 8.13 -28.77
CA HIS A 87 34.49 8.98 -29.86
C HIS A 87 35.63 9.90 -29.40
N PRO A 88 36.42 10.50 -30.30
CA PRO A 88 37.55 11.35 -29.92
C PRO A 88 37.17 12.83 -29.64
N HIS A 89 35.96 13.28 -30.00
CA HIS A 89 35.56 14.69 -29.85
C HIS A 89 35.44 15.17 -28.39
N ARG A 90 35.86 16.41 -28.14
CA ARG A 90 35.74 17.06 -26.84
C ARG A 90 34.32 17.61 -26.65
N HIS A 91 33.54 16.92 -25.83
CA HIS A 91 32.20 17.35 -25.40
C HIS A 91 32.25 17.72 -23.91
N ASP A 92 32.96 18.81 -23.61
CA ASP A 92 33.21 19.34 -22.26
C ASP A 92 33.21 20.87 -22.37
N PRO A 93 32.02 21.50 -22.52
CA PRO A 93 31.90 22.94 -22.77
C PRO A 93 32.38 23.79 -21.59
N SER A 94 32.30 23.24 -20.38
CA SER A 94 32.64 23.93 -19.13
C SER A 94 34.10 23.66 -18.70
N HIS A 95 34.84 22.84 -19.46
CA HIS A 95 36.27 22.61 -19.32
C HIS A 95 36.76 22.07 -17.96
N PHE A 96 35.91 21.32 -17.23
CA PHE A 96 36.23 20.84 -15.87
C PHE A 96 36.33 19.30 -15.75
N VAL A 97 36.22 18.56 -16.86
CA VAL A 97 36.55 17.13 -16.89
C VAL A 97 38.04 16.94 -16.63
N THR A 98 38.40 16.15 -15.62
CA THR A 98 39.81 15.92 -15.26
C THR A 98 40.44 14.78 -16.05
N HIS A 99 39.66 13.74 -16.35
CA HIS A 99 40.12 12.58 -17.11
C HIS A 99 39.14 12.25 -18.23
N ARG A 100 39.64 12.14 -19.45
CA ARG A 100 38.86 11.72 -20.62
C ARG A 100 39.37 10.37 -21.11
N ILE A 101 38.51 9.37 -21.05
CA ILE A 101 38.83 8.00 -21.45
C ILE A 101 38.04 7.68 -22.72
N GLN A 102 38.76 7.47 -23.82
CA GLN A 102 38.15 6.99 -25.05
C GLN A 102 38.06 5.45 -25.00
N SER A 103 36.88 4.91 -24.75
CA SER A 103 36.64 3.46 -24.68
C SER A 103 35.16 3.16 -24.83
N SER A 104 34.83 1.91 -25.16
CA SER A 104 33.46 1.43 -25.03
C SER A 104 33.08 1.27 -23.55
N THR A 105 31.80 1.48 -23.22
CA THR A 105 31.30 1.28 -21.83
C THR A 105 31.63 -0.12 -21.30
N ILE A 106 31.56 -1.14 -22.16
CA ILE A 106 31.82 -2.55 -21.80
C ILE A 106 33.29 -2.76 -21.44
N GLU A 107 34.20 -2.26 -22.28
CA GLU A 107 35.64 -2.37 -22.05
C GLU A 107 36.06 -1.64 -20.78
N PHE A 108 35.61 -0.40 -20.59
CA PHE A 108 35.88 0.37 -19.38
C PHE A 108 35.37 -0.35 -18.13
N ALA A 109 34.12 -0.84 -18.15
CA ALA A 109 33.56 -1.58 -17.02
C ALA A 109 34.34 -2.87 -16.72
N ASN A 110 34.74 -3.63 -17.73
CA ASN A 110 35.51 -4.87 -17.57
C ASN A 110 36.90 -4.61 -16.97
N ILE A 111 37.54 -3.50 -17.32
CA ILE A 111 38.82 -3.10 -16.73
C ILE A 111 38.61 -2.66 -15.28
N LEU A 112 37.59 -1.84 -15.02
CA LEU A 112 37.31 -1.33 -13.69
C LEU A 112 36.96 -2.45 -12.69
N MET A 113 36.21 -3.46 -13.13
CA MET A 113 35.87 -4.62 -12.29
C MET A 113 37.07 -5.50 -11.93
N LYS A 114 38.19 -5.38 -12.65
CA LYS A 114 39.46 -6.04 -12.28
C LYS A 114 40.24 -5.25 -11.23
N ALA A 115 39.94 -3.97 -11.03
CA ALA A 115 40.59 -3.13 -10.04
C ALA A 115 39.95 -3.37 -8.67
N GLN A 116 40.74 -3.73 -7.66
CA GLN A 116 40.26 -3.85 -6.28
C GLN A 116 40.08 -2.46 -5.67
N ILE A 117 38.85 -1.95 -5.71
CA ILE A 117 38.50 -0.65 -5.14
C ILE A 117 37.97 -0.87 -3.72
N PRO A 118 38.59 -0.28 -2.67
CA PRO A 118 38.10 -0.43 -1.31
C PRO A 118 36.74 0.26 -1.14
N HIS A 119 35.77 -0.46 -0.59
CA HIS A 119 34.46 0.09 -0.25
C HIS A 119 34.57 1.04 0.95
N ARG A 120 34.09 2.29 0.81
CA ARG A 120 33.97 3.26 1.92
C ARG A 120 32.53 3.71 2.09
N SER A 121 32.21 4.05 3.35
CA SER A 121 30.96 4.52 3.98
C SER A 121 29.68 4.69 3.14
N ARG A 122 28.57 4.20 3.73
CA ARG A 122 27.19 4.17 3.20
C ARG A 122 26.37 5.44 3.46
N LYS A 123 26.90 6.47 4.13
CA LYS A 123 26.08 7.62 4.60
C LYS A 123 25.25 8.23 3.47
N TRP A 124 25.90 8.58 2.35
CA TRP A 124 25.27 9.16 1.16
C TRP A 124 24.14 8.35 0.56
N HIS A 125 24.22 7.01 0.65
CA HIS A 125 23.19 6.13 0.11
C HIS A 125 21.84 6.42 0.77
N TYR A 126 21.81 6.56 2.10
CA TYR A 126 20.58 6.81 2.85
C TYR A 126 19.98 8.19 2.56
N TYR A 127 20.82 9.24 2.53
CA TYR A 127 20.35 10.59 2.19
C TYR A 127 19.75 10.65 0.78
N LEU A 128 20.48 10.13 -0.21
CA LEU A 128 20.02 10.14 -1.60
C LEU A 128 18.80 9.24 -1.81
N GLN A 129 18.71 8.10 -1.12
CA GLN A 129 17.55 7.22 -1.18
C GLN A 129 16.29 7.92 -0.67
N ALA A 130 16.37 8.55 0.50
CA ALA A 130 15.23 9.24 1.08
C ALA A 130 14.86 10.52 0.32
N LEU A 131 15.85 11.28 -0.19
CA LEU A 131 15.59 12.41 -1.09
C LEU A 131 14.86 11.95 -2.36
N ASN A 132 15.37 10.90 -3.02
CA ASN A 132 14.75 10.35 -4.23
C ASN A 132 13.32 9.87 -3.98
N MET A 133 13.11 9.15 -2.87
CA MET A 133 11.79 8.67 -2.46
C MET A 133 10.84 9.84 -2.22
N MET A 134 11.24 10.83 -1.42
CA MET A 134 10.36 11.93 -1.01
C MET A 134 10.00 12.87 -2.15
N VAL A 135 10.96 13.19 -3.00
CA VAL A 135 10.73 14.03 -4.17
C VAL A 135 9.87 13.27 -5.19
N GLY A 136 10.15 11.99 -5.42
CA GLY A 136 9.35 11.15 -6.31
C GLY A 136 7.90 11.03 -5.86
N GLN A 137 7.65 10.78 -4.57
CA GLN A 137 6.30 10.69 -4.00
C GLN A 137 5.55 12.02 -4.09
N GLU A 138 6.23 13.14 -3.82
CA GLU A 138 5.61 14.47 -3.96
C GLU A 138 5.21 14.77 -5.40
N ILE A 139 6.09 14.46 -6.37
CA ILE A 139 5.78 14.61 -7.79
C ILE A 139 4.59 13.74 -8.18
N SER A 140 4.60 12.44 -7.85
CA SER A 140 3.52 11.50 -8.16
C SER A 140 2.17 11.93 -7.53
N PHE A 141 2.20 12.46 -6.31
CA PHE A 141 1.01 13.00 -5.65
C PHE A 141 0.40 14.14 -6.47
N HIS A 142 1.17 15.18 -6.81
CA HIS A 142 0.66 16.33 -7.56
C HIS A 142 0.22 15.97 -8.98
N LEU A 143 0.95 15.06 -9.63
CA LEU A 143 0.53 14.52 -10.92
C LEU A 143 -0.79 13.78 -10.84
N SER A 144 -1.12 13.13 -9.71
CA SER A 144 -2.39 12.42 -9.52
C SER A 144 -3.54 13.37 -9.23
N VAL A 145 -3.31 14.41 -8.43
CA VAL A 145 -4.33 15.40 -8.03
C VAL A 145 -4.73 16.34 -9.17
N GLU A 146 -3.78 16.69 -10.04
CA GLU A 146 -4.07 17.56 -11.19
C GLU A 146 -5.05 16.89 -12.15
N HIS A 147 -6.14 17.56 -12.53
CA HIS A 147 -7.13 16.96 -13.44
C HIS A 147 -6.73 17.10 -14.91
N SER A 148 -6.03 18.18 -15.27
CA SER A 148 -5.68 18.47 -16.65
C SER A 148 -4.58 17.56 -17.19
N LEU A 149 -4.54 17.39 -18.52
CA LEU A 149 -3.43 16.78 -19.23
C LEU A 149 -2.25 17.76 -19.30
N SER A 150 -1.39 17.71 -18.30
CA SER A 150 -0.18 18.53 -18.24
C SER A 150 1.02 17.85 -18.90
N GLU A 151 1.96 18.64 -19.41
CA GLU A 151 3.21 18.13 -19.99
C GLU A 151 4.01 17.22 -19.02
N PRO A 152 4.14 17.56 -17.72
CA PRO A 152 4.73 16.66 -16.71
C PRO A 152 4.01 15.32 -16.59
N TYR A 153 2.66 15.31 -16.63
CA TYR A 153 1.90 14.06 -16.56
C TYR A 153 2.16 13.18 -17.78
N ILE A 154 2.17 13.76 -18.99
CA ILE A 154 2.49 13.04 -20.22
C ILE A 154 3.88 12.39 -20.10
N ALA A 155 4.89 13.16 -19.71
CA ALA A 155 6.24 12.66 -19.53
C ALA A 155 6.37 11.56 -18.47
N HIS A 156 5.51 11.58 -17.45
CA HIS A 156 5.44 10.54 -16.44
C HIS A 156 4.88 9.23 -17.01
N VAL A 157 3.76 9.27 -17.75
CA VAL A 157 3.03 8.06 -18.18
C VAL A 157 3.52 7.43 -19.47
N ILE A 158 4.36 8.09 -20.28
CA ILE A 158 4.84 7.51 -21.55
C ILE A 158 5.58 6.18 -21.37
N SER A 159 6.16 5.91 -20.19
CA SER A 159 6.86 4.67 -19.89
C SER A 159 5.94 3.44 -19.91
N GLU A 160 4.66 3.61 -19.55
CA GLU A 160 3.63 2.56 -19.56
C GLU A 160 3.34 2.01 -20.96
N ALA A 161 3.62 2.82 -22.00
CA ALA A 161 3.46 2.43 -23.39
C ALA A 161 4.67 1.68 -23.96
N LEU A 162 5.77 1.55 -23.19
CA LEU A 162 7.01 0.96 -23.67
C LEU A 162 7.09 -0.53 -23.32
N SER A 163 7.95 -1.25 -24.03
CA SER A 163 8.25 -2.67 -23.80
C SER A 163 9.70 -2.94 -24.23
N ALA A 164 10.25 -4.12 -23.92
CA ALA A 164 11.57 -4.52 -24.43
C ALA A 164 11.68 -4.49 -25.98
N GLU A 165 10.54 -4.62 -26.68
CA GLU A 165 10.40 -4.56 -28.15
C GLU A 165 10.15 -3.14 -28.68
N SER A 166 10.05 -2.15 -27.78
CA SER A 166 9.84 -0.75 -28.12
C SER A 166 11.16 0.02 -28.14
N ALA A 167 11.15 1.16 -28.84
CA ALA A 167 12.18 2.18 -28.76
C ALA A 167 11.51 3.55 -28.64
N LEU A 168 12.20 4.51 -28.02
CA LEU A 168 11.68 5.85 -27.76
C LEU A 168 12.51 6.87 -28.54
N PHE A 169 11.83 7.74 -29.27
CA PHE A 169 12.44 8.90 -29.90
C PHE A 169 11.87 10.17 -29.27
N ILE A 170 12.71 10.99 -28.65
CA ILE A 170 12.25 12.20 -27.95
C ILE A 170 12.70 13.45 -28.69
N GLY A 171 11.75 14.34 -28.94
CA GLY A 171 11.96 15.67 -29.48
C GLY A 171 12.76 16.57 -28.54
N ASN A 172 13.29 17.65 -29.08
CA ASN A 172 14.07 18.63 -28.33
C ASN A 172 13.22 19.48 -27.36
N SER A 173 13.86 20.48 -26.75
CA SER A 173 13.20 21.51 -25.93
C SER A 173 12.55 20.95 -24.65
N MET A 174 11.28 21.25 -24.36
CA MET A 174 10.61 20.83 -23.13
C MET A 174 10.34 19.33 -23.07
N VAL A 175 10.00 18.70 -24.20
CA VAL A 175 9.66 17.28 -24.24
C VAL A 175 10.76 16.39 -23.64
N ILE A 176 12.02 16.58 -24.06
CA ILE A 176 13.15 15.81 -23.50
C ILE A 176 13.45 16.17 -22.04
N ARG A 177 13.25 17.43 -21.65
CA ARG A 177 13.48 17.87 -20.27
C ARG A 177 12.43 17.31 -19.33
N ASP A 178 11.17 17.28 -19.74
CA ASP A 178 10.09 16.73 -18.94
C ASP A 178 10.23 15.22 -18.82
N ALA A 179 10.62 14.52 -19.89
CA ALA A 179 10.94 13.10 -19.83
C ALA A 179 12.11 12.79 -18.87
N ASP A 180 13.13 13.66 -18.80
CA ASP A 180 14.26 13.54 -17.86
C ASP A 180 13.83 13.82 -16.40
N MET A 181 13.06 14.89 -16.20
CA MET A 181 12.62 15.40 -14.90
C MET A 181 11.50 14.55 -14.26
N TYR A 182 10.49 14.16 -15.04
CA TYR A 182 9.24 13.58 -14.54
C TYR A 182 9.03 12.12 -14.94
N GLY A 183 9.87 11.59 -15.83
CA GLY A 183 9.80 10.19 -16.24
C GLY A 183 9.84 9.24 -15.06
N CYS A 184 9.06 8.17 -15.13
CA CYS A 184 9.05 7.12 -14.12
C CYS A 184 9.46 5.76 -14.71
N ASN A 185 9.99 4.90 -13.84
CA ASN A 185 10.16 3.49 -14.16
C ASN A 185 8.80 2.77 -14.11
N TRP A 186 8.73 1.58 -14.69
CA TRP A 186 7.50 0.80 -14.73
C TRP A 186 7.79 -0.69 -14.59
N THR A 187 6.77 -1.45 -14.20
CA THR A 187 6.84 -2.90 -14.00
C THR A 187 6.07 -3.62 -15.09
N SER A 188 6.72 -4.59 -15.74
CA SER A 188 6.11 -5.38 -16.80
C SER A 188 5.74 -6.78 -16.33
N ASP A 189 4.49 -7.13 -16.58
CA ASP A 189 3.88 -8.37 -16.15
C ASP A 189 4.05 -9.53 -17.15
N ASN A 190 4.79 -9.30 -18.25
CA ASN A 190 4.74 -10.10 -19.47
C ASN A 190 6.00 -10.93 -19.79
N HIS A 191 7.02 -10.94 -18.92
CA HIS A 191 8.28 -11.64 -19.23
C HIS A 191 8.20 -13.16 -19.05
N SER A 192 8.73 -13.89 -20.05
CA SER A 192 8.94 -15.34 -19.98
C SER A 192 10.18 -15.67 -19.14
N VAL A 193 10.19 -16.79 -18.43
CA VAL A 193 11.34 -17.18 -17.59
C VAL A 193 12.58 -17.56 -18.40
N ALA A 194 12.41 -17.91 -19.69
CA ALA A 194 13.56 -18.08 -20.59
C ALA A 194 14.37 -16.78 -20.69
N ASP A 195 13.70 -15.63 -20.73
CA ASP A 195 14.35 -14.31 -20.80
C ASP A 195 14.96 -13.86 -19.46
N MET A 196 14.35 -14.26 -18.33
CA MET A 196 14.89 -13.96 -16.99
C MET A 196 16.13 -14.80 -16.64
N MET A 197 16.21 -16.06 -17.08
CA MET A 197 17.36 -16.94 -16.79
C MET A 197 18.51 -16.80 -17.79
N LEU A 198 18.27 -16.33 -19.01
CA LEU A 198 19.34 -15.93 -19.95
C LEU A 198 19.98 -14.58 -19.55
N LYS A 199 19.28 -13.74 -18.78
CA LYS A 199 19.77 -12.46 -18.25
C LYS A 199 20.16 -12.61 -16.76
N THR A 200 21.17 -13.43 -16.48
CA THR A 200 21.67 -13.72 -15.13
C THR A 200 22.31 -12.55 -14.38
N GLU A 201 22.36 -11.33 -14.93
CA GLU A 201 23.21 -10.27 -14.34
C GLU A 201 22.53 -8.94 -14.01
N LEU A 202 21.45 -8.53 -14.69
CA LEU A 202 20.80 -7.23 -14.42
C LEU A 202 19.27 -7.36 -14.27
N PRO A 203 18.68 -6.87 -13.17
CA PRO A 203 17.27 -7.08 -12.86
C PRO A 203 16.34 -5.96 -13.40
N CYS A 204 16.85 -5.14 -14.32
CA CYS A 204 16.08 -4.16 -15.07
C CYS A 204 16.52 -4.16 -16.54
N THR A 205 15.59 -3.82 -17.43
CA THR A 205 15.81 -3.67 -18.87
C THR A 205 15.73 -2.21 -19.26
N GLY A 206 16.80 -1.70 -19.86
CA GLY A 206 16.78 -0.39 -20.50
C GLY A 206 16.00 -0.41 -21.82
N ILE A 207 15.58 0.77 -22.26
CA ILE A 207 14.89 0.99 -23.54
C ILE A 207 15.86 1.72 -24.46
N LEU A 208 15.81 1.40 -25.75
CA LEU A 208 16.59 2.17 -26.72
C LEU A 208 15.95 3.56 -26.86
N VAL A 209 16.65 4.59 -26.38
CA VAL A 209 16.21 5.98 -26.46
C VAL A 209 17.12 6.74 -27.40
N ALA A 210 16.53 7.52 -28.30
CA ALA A 210 17.23 8.46 -29.16
C ALA A 210 16.58 9.85 -29.07
N GLY A 211 17.39 10.88 -29.30
CA GLY A 211 16.90 12.24 -29.47
C GLY A 211 17.76 12.96 -30.50
N ASN A 212 17.16 13.89 -31.23
CA ASN A 212 17.89 14.72 -32.20
C ASN A 212 17.86 16.17 -31.73
N ARG A 213 19.05 16.76 -31.56
CA ARG A 213 19.19 18.18 -31.19
C ARG A 213 19.25 19.13 -32.39
N GLY A 214 19.26 18.62 -33.63
CA GLY A 214 19.26 19.41 -34.88
C GLY A 214 20.37 20.47 -34.97
N ALA A 215 20.33 21.29 -36.02
CA ALA A 215 21.14 22.53 -36.09
C ALA A 215 20.41 23.70 -35.38
N SER A 216 19.09 23.79 -35.55
CA SER A 216 18.19 24.76 -34.90
C SER A 216 17.26 24.13 -33.85
N GLY A 217 17.48 22.85 -33.49
CA GLY A 217 16.65 22.14 -32.51
C GLY A 217 15.41 21.45 -33.08
N ILE A 218 14.66 22.08 -33.98
CA ILE A 218 13.30 21.65 -34.36
C ILE A 218 13.20 20.99 -35.75
N ASP A 219 14.24 21.08 -36.57
CA ASP A 219 14.21 20.63 -37.97
C ASP A 219 14.38 19.11 -38.11
N GLY A 220 13.55 18.49 -38.95
CA GLY A 220 13.73 17.11 -39.40
C GLY A 220 13.48 16.03 -38.34
N LEU A 221 12.78 16.34 -37.25
CA LEU A 221 12.56 15.42 -36.14
C LEU A 221 11.72 14.19 -36.51
N LEU A 222 10.64 14.38 -37.26
CA LEU A 222 9.78 13.28 -37.70
C LEU A 222 10.51 12.38 -38.71
N SER A 223 11.17 12.98 -39.69
CA SER A 223 12.00 12.31 -40.69
C SER A 223 13.14 11.51 -40.03
N THR A 224 13.79 12.08 -39.02
CA THR A 224 14.84 11.38 -38.24
C THR A 224 14.25 10.22 -37.43
N ALA A 225 13.10 10.43 -36.77
CA ALA A 225 12.43 9.40 -35.99
C ALA A 225 12.01 8.21 -36.87
N ILE A 226 11.54 8.46 -38.09
CA ILE A 226 11.22 7.43 -39.08
C ILE A 226 12.49 6.67 -39.50
N GLY A 227 13.59 7.37 -39.79
CA GLY A 227 14.87 6.72 -40.09
C GLY A 227 15.39 5.86 -38.94
N PHE A 228 15.24 6.35 -37.70
CA PHE A 228 15.56 5.60 -36.50
C PHE A 228 14.68 4.34 -36.35
N ALA A 229 13.38 4.44 -36.63
CA ALA A 229 12.46 3.30 -36.62
C ALA A 229 12.85 2.23 -37.66
N VAL A 230 13.29 2.65 -38.85
CA VAL A 230 13.82 1.74 -39.88
C VAL A 230 15.10 1.07 -39.38
N GLY A 231 16.04 1.84 -38.82
CA GLY A 231 17.34 1.32 -38.38
C GLY A 231 17.26 0.37 -37.19
N CYS A 232 16.39 0.64 -36.20
CA CYS A 232 16.24 -0.21 -35.03
C CYS A 232 15.25 -1.37 -35.23
N ASN A 233 14.37 -1.27 -36.23
CA ASN A 233 13.29 -2.22 -36.52
C ASN A 233 12.45 -2.61 -35.27
N LYS A 234 12.28 -1.64 -34.36
CA LYS A 234 11.42 -1.74 -33.17
C LYS A 234 10.15 -0.90 -33.34
N ARG A 235 9.15 -1.14 -32.50
CA ARG A 235 7.98 -0.24 -32.41
C ARG A 235 8.45 1.06 -31.77
N VAL A 236 8.46 2.15 -32.53
CA VAL A 236 8.92 3.45 -32.02
C VAL A 236 7.75 4.25 -31.48
N LEU A 237 7.87 4.72 -30.24
CA LEU A 237 7.10 5.85 -29.72
C LEU A 237 7.94 7.11 -29.94
N CYS A 238 7.41 8.07 -30.68
CA CYS A 238 8.03 9.37 -30.88
C CYS A 238 7.24 10.43 -30.14
N VAL A 239 7.88 11.20 -29.25
CA VAL A 239 7.23 12.29 -28.53
C VAL A 239 7.82 13.61 -29.00
N VAL A 240 7.00 14.53 -29.50
CA VAL A 240 7.42 15.81 -30.06
C VAL A 240 6.44 16.93 -29.69
N GLY A 241 6.90 18.18 -29.71
CA GLY A 241 6.01 19.34 -29.63
C GLY A 241 5.37 19.67 -30.98
N ASP A 242 4.26 20.38 -30.96
CA ASP A 242 3.55 20.94 -32.12
C ASP A 242 4.46 21.67 -33.10
N ILE A 243 5.27 22.63 -32.66
CA ILE A 243 6.12 23.43 -33.55
C ILE A 243 7.10 22.52 -34.29
N SER A 244 7.75 21.61 -33.56
CA SER A 244 8.67 20.62 -34.15
C SER A 244 7.96 19.70 -35.15
N PHE A 245 6.71 19.29 -34.85
CA PHE A 245 5.90 18.50 -35.77
C PHE A 245 5.54 19.29 -37.04
N LEU A 246 5.13 20.55 -36.88
CA LEU A 246 4.73 21.43 -37.98
C LEU A 246 5.89 21.76 -38.92
N HIS A 247 7.10 21.96 -38.38
CA HIS A 247 8.32 22.19 -39.16
C HIS A 247 8.74 21.00 -40.03
N ASP A 248 8.33 19.77 -39.69
CA ASP A 248 8.68 18.55 -40.42
C ASP A 248 7.44 17.78 -40.94
N THR A 249 6.38 18.52 -41.32
CA THR A 249 5.13 17.95 -41.85
C THR A 249 5.32 17.06 -43.07
N ASN A 250 6.32 17.35 -43.92
CA ASN A 250 6.68 16.49 -45.05
C ASN A 250 7.11 15.08 -44.62
N GLY A 251 7.56 14.89 -43.37
CA GLY A 251 7.83 13.58 -42.79
C GLY A 251 6.60 12.66 -42.76
N LEU A 252 5.37 13.20 -42.75
CA LEU A 252 4.13 12.42 -42.84
C LEU A 252 4.02 11.64 -44.16
N ALA A 253 4.53 12.20 -45.26
CA ALA A 253 4.57 11.50 -46.54
C ALA A 253 5.54 10.31 -46.49
N ILE A 254 6.67 10.44 -45.78
CA ILE A 254 7.64 9.36 -45.57
C ILE A 254 7.05 8.28 -44.66
N LEU A 255 6.30 8.67 -43.62
CA LEU A 255 5.65 7.74 -42.69
C LEU A 255 4.75 6.73 -43.44
N LYS A 256 4.01 7.21 -44.45
CA LYS A 256 3.13 6.39 -45.31
C LYS A 256 3.88 5.48 -46.27
N GLN A 257 5.09 5.86 -46.70
CA GLN A 257 5.91 5.02 -47.59
C GLN A 257 6.32 3.77 -46.80
N ARG A 258 5.75 2.61 -47.18
CA ARG A 258 5.89 1.32 -46.49
C ARG A 258 7.31 0.74 -46.61
N MET A 259 8.29 1.43 -46.06
CA MET A 259 9.60 0.87 -45.73
C MET A 259 9.41 -0.29 -44.76
N LEU A 260 10.23 -1.34 -44.86
CA LEU A 260 10.16 -2.51 -43.99
C LEU A 260 10.53 -2.11 -42.54
N ARG A 261 9.53 -1.72 -41.74
CA ARG A 261 9.64 -1.42 -40.31
C ARG A 261 8.36 -1.79 -39.56
N LYS A 262 8.43 -1.87 -38.23
CA LYS A 262 7.23 -1.98 -37.36
C LYS A 262 6.44 -0.65 -37.35
N PRO A 263 5.12 -0.68 -37.05
CA PRO A 263 4.32 0.53 -36.88
C PRO A 263 4.87 1.45 -35.78
N MET A 264 4.70 2.75 -35.98
CA MET A 264 5.21 3.82 -35.13
C MET A 264 4.05 4.65 -34.57
N THR A 265 4.15 5.05 -33.30
CA THR A 265 3.22 5.99 -32.66
C THR A 265 3.92 7.33 -32.49
N ILE A 266 3.29 8.43 -32.89
CA ILE A 266 3.79 9.79 -32.71
C ILE A 266 2.85 10.53 -31.78
N LEU A 267 3.34 10.88 -30.59
CA LEU A 267 2.65 11.69 -29.60
C LEU A 267 3.06 13.15 -29.79
N VAL A 268 2.11 13.99 -30.20
CA VAL A 268 2.31 15.43 -30.40
C VAL A 268 1.73 16.19 -29.23
N ILE A 269 2.57 16.91 -28.50
CA ILE A 269 2.17 17.84 -27.45
C ILE A 269 1.85 19.18 -28.11
N ASN A 270 0.57 19.52 -28.20
CA ASN A 270 0.07 20.72 -28.87
C ASN A 270 -0.35 21.78 -27.87
N ASN A 271 0.55 22.75 -27.62
CA ASN A 271 0.28 23.92 -26.78
C ASN A 271 0.03 25.20 -27.62
N ARG A 272 -0.09 25.06 -28.94
CA ARG A 272 -0.42 26.09 -29.93
C ARG A 272 0.60 27.22 -30.02
N GLY A 273 1.88 26.98 -29.74
CA GLY A 273 2.85 28.06 -29.86
C GLY A 273 4.27 27.87 -29.35
N GLY A 274 4.63 26.70 -28.81
CA GLY A 274 5.95 26.45 -28.26
C GLY A 274 6.21 27.21 -26.94
N ALA A 275 6.08 26.50 -25.82
CA ALA A 275 6.00 27.11 -24.49
C ALA A 275 7.32 27.35 -23.74
N ILE A 276 8.51 27.00 -24.26
CA ILE A 276 9.75 27.00 -23.45
C ILE A 276 10.02 28.35 -22.75
N PHE A 277 9.72 29.47 -23.42
CA PHE A 277 9.97 30.80 -22.87
C PHE A 277 9.07 31.15 -21.68
N SER A 278 7.90 30.51 -21.52
CA SER A 278 7.03 30.69 -20.33
C SER A 278 7.68 30.18 -19.04
N LEU A 279 8.70 29.32 -19.16
CA LEU A 279 9.43 28.75 -18.03
C LEU A 279 10.76 29.45 -17.73
N LEU A 280 11.09 30.50 -18.49
CA LEU A 280 12.32 31.27 -18.34
C LEU A 280 12.06 32.62 -17.65
N PRO A 281 13.05 33.21 -16.96
CA PRO A 281 12.88 34.50 -16.28
C PRO A 281 12.43 35.67 -17.16
N VAL A 282 12.51 35.53 -18.49
CA VAL A 282 12.01 36.52 -19.45
C VAL A 282 10.50 36.64 -19.42
N ALA A 283 9.77 35.56 -19.11
CA ALA A 283 8.31 35.56 -19.04
C ALA A 283 7.80 36.51 -17.94
N ASP A 284 8.43 36.49 -16.77
CA ASP A 284 8.04 37.33 -15.63
C ASP A 284 8.38 38.81 -15.81
N ARG A 285 9.27 39.14 -16.76
CA ARG A 285 9.82 40.50 -16.94
C ARG A 285 9.31 41.21 -18.18
N THR A 286 8.53 40.53 -19.03
CA THR A 286 8.16 41.01 -20.35
C THR A 286 6.65 41.10 -20.47
N ASP A 287 6.14 42.16 -21.10
CA ASP A 287 4.70 42.31 -21.37
C ASP A 287 4.18 41.09 -22.16
N PRO A 288 3.04 40.47 -21.76
CA PRO A 288 2.49 39.30 -22.45
C PRO A 288 2.28 39.49 -23.96
N ARG A 289 2.01 40.73 -24.42
CA ARG A 289 1.87 41.02 -25.85
C ARG A 289 3.18 40.83 -26.61
N VAL A 290 4.30 41.19 -26.00
CA VAL A 290 5.64 41.03 -26.58
C VAL A 290 6.02 39.55 -26.60
N LEU A 291 5.70 38.78 -25.55
CA LEU A 291 5.91 37.32 -25.53
C LEU A 291 5.12 36.64 -26.65
N ASN A 292 3.82 36.93 -26.76
CA ASN A 292 2.97 36.37 -27.80
C ASN A 292 3.41 36.75 -29.22
N GLN A 293 3.92 37.96 -29.42
CA GLN A 293 4.31 38.44 -30.74
C GLN A 293 5.68 37.91 -31.19
N TYR A 294 6.66 37.83 -30.27
CA TYR A 294 8.07 37.64 -30.65
C TYR A 294 8.71 36.36 -30.09
N PHE A 295 8.14 35.74 -29.06
CA PHE A 295 8.71 34.54 -28.42
C PHE A 295 7.90 33.28 -28.69
N TYR A 296 6.56 33.38 -28.73
CA TYR A 296 5.70 32.27 -29.07
C TYR A 296 5.40 32.23 -30.57
N THR A 297 5.37 31.02 -31.13
CA THR A 297 5.03 30.78 -32.54
C THR A 297 3.55 30.40 -32.63
N SER A 298 2.67 31.29 -32.20
CA SER A 298 1.23 30.99 -32.10
C SER A 298 0.65 30.56 -33.46
N HIS A 299 -0.13 29.48 -33.45
CA HIS A 299 -0.76 28.96 -34.67
C HIS A 299 -2.18 28.43 -34.43
N ASN A 300 -2.94 28.29 -35.51
CA ASN A 300 -4.26 27.67 -35.52
C ASN A 300 -4.36 26.53 -36.56
N ILE A 301 -3.23 25.85 -36.80
CA ILE A 301 -3.15 24.74 -37.75
C ILE A 301 -3.84 23.50 -37.16
N SER A 302 -4.66 22.82 -37.96
CA SER A 302 -5.31 21.56 -37.59
C SER A 302 -4.41 20.37 -37.91
N ILE A 303 -3.84 19.73 -36.89
CA ILE A 303 -3.05 18.51 -37.04
C ILE A 303 -3.92 17.38 -37.61
N HIS A 304 -5.18 17.28 -37.20
CA HIS A 304 -6.15 16.34 -37.78
C HIS A 304 -6.20 16.42 -39.32
N ARG A 305 -6.42 17.62 -39.88
CA ARG A 305 -6.49 17.83 -41.34
C ARG A 305 -5.17 17.53 -42.06
N LEU A 306 -4.03 17.80 -41.41
CA LEU A 306 -2.72 17.41 -41.94
C LEU A 306 -2.60 15.88 -42.02
N CYS A 307 -2.98 15.18 -40.95
CA CYS A 307 -2.97 13.72 -40.91
C CYS A 307 -3.91 13.13 -41.97
N GLU A 308 -5.13 13.68 -42.10
CA GLU A 308 -6.11 13.29 -43.10
C GLU A 308 -5.57 13.45 -44.52
N ALA A 309 -4.96 14.61 -44.84
CA ALA A 309 -4.36 14.88 -46.14
C ALA A 309 -3.27 13.86 -46.51
N HIS A 310 -2.51 13.36 -45.53
CA HIS A 310 -1.50 12.32 -45.73
C HIS A 310 -2.07 10.89 -45.57
N GLY A 311 -3.31 10.73 -45.12
CA GLY A 311 -3.92 9.43 -44.84
C GLY A 311 -3.27 8.67 -43.67
N VAL A 312 -2.85 9.39 -42.64
CA VAL A 312 -2.29 8.85 -41.39
C VAL A 312 -3.38 8.86 -40.31
N LYS A 313 -3.47 7.79 -39.52
CA LYS A 313 -4.44 7.71 -38.41
C LYS A 313 -4.13 8.79 -37.37
N HIS A 314 -5.15 9.51 -36.93
CA HIS A 314 -5.07 10.57 -35.92
C HIS A 314 -6.07 10.32 -34.79
N LEU A 315 -5.64 10.56 -33.56
CA LEU A 315 -6.45 10.50 -32.34
C LEU A 315 -6.19 11.77 -31.53
N GLU A 316 -7.22 12.54 -31.24
CA GLU A 316 -7.15 13.68 -30.32
C GLU A 316 -7.54 13.21 -28.92
N VAL A 317 -6.74 13.56 -27.90
CA VAL A 317 -7.00 13.19 -26.50
C VAL A 317 -7.04 14.42 -25.60
N LYS A 318 -8.02 14.46 -24.70
CA LYS A 318 -8.32 15.59 -23.79
C LYS A 318 -8.30 15.19 -22.33
N THR A 319 -8.42 13.90 -22.03
CA THR A 319 -8.38 13.38 -20.66
C THR A 319 -7.23 12.40 -20.44
N LYS A 320 -6.81 12.27 -19.18
CA LYS A 320 -5.82 11.26 -18.75
C LYS A 320 -6.20 9.84 -19.18
N MET A 321 -7.48 9.50 -19.07
CA MET A 321 -8.01 8.19 -19.46
C MET A 321 -7.93 7.97 -20.97
N GLU A 322 -8.31 8.96 -21.77
CA GLU A 322 -8.19 8.90 -23.23
C GLU A 322 -6.74 8.74 -23.69
N LEU A 323 -5.79 9.45 -23.06
CA LEU A 323 -4.36 9.30 -23.35
C LEU A 323 -3.88 7.87 -23.05
N HIS A 324 -4.23 7.32 -21.89
CA HIS A 324 -3.87 5.95 -21.51
C HIS A 324 -4.45 4.92 -22.49
N GLU A 325 -5.72 5.04 -22.86
CA GLU A 325 -6.36 4.16 -23.87
C GLU A 325 -5.72 4.30 -25.26
N ALA A 326 -5.38 5.53 -25.67
CA ALA A 326 -4.73 5.79 -26.95
C ALA A 326 -3.32 5.15 -27.01
N LEU A 327 -2.53 5.29 -25.94
CA LEU A 327 -1.20 4.68 -25.83
C LEU A 327 -1.26 3.15 -25.85
N ILE A 328 -2.22 2.53 -25.17
CA ILE A 328 -2.38 1.07 -25.17
C ILE A 328 -2.87 0.56 -26.53
N SER A 329 -3.85 1.22 -27.13
CA SER A 329 -4.44 0.80 -28.40
C SER A 329 -3.45 0.93 -29.56
N SER A 330 -2.58 1.94 -29.55
CA SER A 330 -1.56 2.12 -30.59
C SER A 330 -0.49 1.00 -30.56
N GLN A 331 -0.20 0.44 -29.38
CA GLN A 331 0.70 -0.71 -29.25
C GLN A 331 0.15 -2.01 -29.84
N LYS A 332 -1.16 -2.11 -30.06
CA LYS A 332 -1.80 -3.29 -30.68
C LYS A 332 -2.11 -3.09 -32.17
N GLY A 333 -2.11 -1.84 -32.65
CA GLY A 333 -2.43 -1.53 -34.03
C GLY A 333 -1.32 -1.90 -35.02
N ASP A 334 -1.70 -2.24 -36.25
CA ASP A 334 -0.79 -2.58 -37.37
C ASP A 334 -0.49 -1.38 -38.29
N THR A 335 -0.91 -0.17 -37.90
CA THR A 335 -0.76 1.05 -38.67
C THR A 335 -0.10 2.14 -37.83
N ASP A 336 0.60 3.06 -38.49
CA ASP A 336 1.11 4.26 -37.81
C ASP A 336 -0.03 5.11 -37.26
N CYS A 337 0.21 5.74 -36.12
CA CYS A 337 -0.80 6.51 -35.41
C CYS A 337 -0.21 7.80 -34.84
N ILE A 338 -0.92 8.91 -35.01
CA ILE A 338 -0.63 10.18 -34.36
C ILE A 338 -1.62 10.36 -33.22
N ILE A 339 -1.10 10.60 -32.02
CA ILE A 339 -1.88 10.98 -30.84
C ILE A 339 -1.57 12.43 -30.57
N GLU A 340 -2.57 13.29 -30.65
CA GLU A 340 -2.46 14.73 -30.36
C GLU A 340 -3.01 14.99 -28.96
N VAL A 341 -2.17 15.57 -28.09
CA VAL A 341 -2.55 16.02 -26.76
C VAL A 341 -2.65 17.53 -26.78
N GLU A 342 -3.83 18.07 -26.51
CA GLU A 342 -4.01 19.52 -26.35
C GLU A 342 -3.60 19.94 -24.93
N SER A 343 -2.76 20.97 -24.84
CA SER A 343 -2.30 21.55 -23.57
C SER A 343 -2.25 23.08 -23.65
N SER A 344 -2.01 23.75 -22.52
CA SER A 344 -2.00 25.22 -22.40
C SER A 344 -0.64 25.72 -21.94
N ILE A 345 -0.09 26.74 -22.61
CA ILE A 345 1.20 27.35 -22.24
C ILE A 345 1.17 27.82 -20.79
N ASP A 346 0.17 28.59 -20.40
CA ASP A 346 0.08 29.21 -19.06
C ASP A 346 -0.17 28.16 -17.98
N SER A 347 -1.14 27.25 -18.22
CA SER A 347 -1.46 26.18 -17.26
C SER A 347 -0.25 25.27 -17.01
N ASN A 348 0.49 24.92 -18.07
CA ASN A 348 1.73 24.15 -17.94
C ASN A 348 2.80 24.94 -17.19
N ALA A 349 3.01 26.23 -17.49
CA ALA A 349 4.02 27.04 -16.79
C ALA A 349 3.74 27.09 -15.28
N THR A 350 2.48 27.34 -14.92
CA THR A 350 2.02 27.36 -13.52
C THR A 350 2.22 26.00 -12.87
N PHE A 351 1.82 24.91 -13.51
CA PHE A 351 1.93 23.57 -12.94
C PHE A 351 3.39 23.11 -12.75
N HIS A 352 4.28 23.43 -13.69
CA HIS A 352 5.72 23.20 -13.52
C HIS A 352 6.29 23.99 -12.33
N SER A 353 5.93 25.28 -12.22
CA SER A 353 6.37 26.12 -11.10
C SER A 353 5.86 25.58 -9.76
N TYR A 354 4.61 25.14 -9.74
CA TYR A 354 3.95 24.50 -8.62
C TYR A 354 4.70 23.24 -8.16
N ILE A 355 4.88 22.24 -9.04
CA ILE A 355 5.60 21.01 -8.69
C ILE A 355 7.02 21.31 -8.21
N ARG A 356 7.74 22.24 -8.85
CA ARG A 356 9.11 22.62 -8.42
C ARG A 356 9.15 23.11 -6.98
N LYS A 357 8.21 23.97 -6.58
CA LYS A 357 8.14 24.49 -5.20
C LYS A 357 7.90 23.37 -4.18
N PHE A 358 6.94 22.48 -4.45
CA PHE A 358 6.62 21.36 -3.56
C PHE A 358 7.73 20.31 -3.52
N ALA A 359 8.36 19.99 -4.65
CA ALA A 359 9.51 19.10 -4.72
C ALA A 359 10.70 19.64 -3.93
N CYS A 360 10.99 20.94 -4.03
CA CYS A 360 12.03 21.60 -3.24
C CYS A 360 11.74 21.47 -1.73
N ARG A 361 10.50 21.75 -1.31
CA ARG A 361 10.07 21.61 0.08
C ARG A 361 10.16 20.16 0.58
N ALA A 362 9.76 19.19 -0.24
CA ALA A 362 9.88 17.78 0.08
C ALA A 362 11.35 17.36 0.27
N ALA A 363 12.26 17.88 -0.54
CA ALA A 363 13.70 17.65 -0.41
C ALA A 363 14.26 18.26 0.90
N GLU A 364 13.87 19.50 1.23
CA GLU A 364 14.25 20.16 2.49
C GLU A 364 13.73 19.42 3.73
N HIS A 365 12.47 19.00 3.70
CA HIS A 365 11.85 18.23 4.77
C HIS A 365 12.55 16.88 4.96
N ALA A 366 12.80 16.15 3.88
CA ALA A 366 13.53 14.88 3.92
C ALA A 366 14.91 15.06 4.53
N LEU A 367 15.66 16.09 4.10
CA LEU A 367 16.98 16.38 4.65
C LEU A 367 16.92 16.74 6.14
N GLY A 368 15.91 17.51 6.56
CA GLY A 368 15.69 17.85 7.98
C GLY A 368 15.46 16.60 8.83
N VAL A 369 14.58 15.69 8.37
CA VAL A 369 14.24 14.45 9.09
C VAL A 369 15.47 13.56 9.21
N ILE A 370 16.17 13.31 8.11
CA ILE A 370 17.33 12.41 8.11
C ILE A 370 18.48 13.02 8.94
N SER A 371 18.69 14.32 8.87
CA SER A 371 19.76 14.98 9.65
C SER A 371 19.51 14.87 11.15
N LYS A 372 18.24 14.92 11.60
CA LYS A 372 17.87 14.74 13.01
C LYS A 372 17.96 13.27 13.45
N LEU A 373 17.61 12.33 12.56
CA LEU A 373 17.53 10.89 12.85
C LEU A 373 18.80 10.10 12.48
N SER A 374 19.87 10.78 12.03
CA SER A 374 21.13 10.11 11.70
C SER A 374 21.98 9.92 12.96
N PRO A 375 22.52 8.72 13.21
CA PRO A 375 23.39 8.49 14.36
C PRO A 375 24.72 9.28 14.24
N PRO A 376 25.41 9.55 15.37
CA PRO A 376 26.72 10.20 15.38
C PRO A 376 27.75 9.40 14.54
N GLU A 377 28.72 10.10 13.94
CA GLU A 377 29.72 9.54 13.00
C GLU A 377 30.53 8.34 13.52
N SER A 378 30.52 8.09 14.83
CA SER A 378 31.20 6.96 15.49
C SER A 378 30.46 5.62 15.42
N MET A 379 29.17 5.60 15.04
CA MET A 379 28.37 4.37 14.95
C MET A 379 28.16 3.95 13.49
N SER A 380 28.79 2.84 13.11
CA SER A 380 28.70 2.24 11.77
C SER A 380 27.35 1.55 11.46
N GLN A 381 26.35 1.72 12.31
CA GLN A 381 25.00 1.17 12.13
C GLN A 381 24.18 2.14 11.27
N GLY A 382 23.48 1.62 10.26
CA GLY A 382 22.76 2.44 9.27
C GLY A 382 21.55 3.18 9.83
N CYS A 383 20.79 3.89 8.99
CA CYS A 383 19.54 4.60 9.35
C CYS A 383 18.37 3.65 9.63
N HIS A 384 18.58 2.65 10.49
CA HIS A 384 17.60 1.64 10.85
C HIS A 384 17.84 1.10 12.25
N CYS A 385 16.79 0.58 12.88
CA CYS A 385 16.84 -0.21 14.10
C CYS A 385 16.05 -1.51 13.90
N LYS A 386 16.15 -2.46 14.83
CA LYS A 386 15.26 -3.63 14.81
C LYS A 386 14.32 -3.64 16.00
N ILE A 387 13.21 -4.33 15.80
CA ILE A 387 12.22 -4.62 16.83
C ILE A 387 12.74 -5.78 17.68
N GLN A 388 13.04 -5.52 18.95
CA GLN A 388 13.46 -6.54 19.91
C GLN A 388 12.27 -7.38 20.37
N SER A 389 11.18 -6.72 20.74
CA SER A 389 9.95 -7.36 21.21
C SER A 389 8.73 -6.51 20.95
N ILE A 390 7.58 -7.16 20.92
CA ILE A 390 6.27 -6.54 20.84
C ILE A 390 5.37 -7.24 21.86
N SER A 391 4.41 -6.53 22.44
CA SER A 391 3.39 -7.09 23.33
C SER A 391 2.13 -6.26 23.24
N TYR A 392 0.99 -6.79 23.69
CA TYR A 392 -0.24 -6.01 23.75
C TYR A 392 -1.02 -6.27 25.04
N SER A 393 -1.75 -5.26 25.49
CA SER A 393 -2.61 -5.32 26.68
C SER A 393 -4.04 -4.93 26.32
N VAL A 394 -5.02 -5.72 26.75
CA VAL A 394 -6.46 -5.44 26.59
C VAL A 394 -6.90 -4.50 27.70
N TYR A 395 -7.54 -3.39 27.33
CA TYR A 395 -8.11 -2.44 28.27
C TYR A 395 -9.63 -2.35 28.14
N ARG A 396 -10.28 -1.92 29.22
CA ARG A 396 -11.69 -1.52 29.25
C ARG A 396 -11.86 -0.35 30.20
N ILE A 397 -12.38 0.76 29.71
CA ILE A 397 -12.64 1.98 30.49
C ILE A 397 -14.13 2.34 30.42
N GLN A 398 -14.65 2.95 31.48
CA GLN A 398 -16.05 3.39 31.54
C GLN A 398 -16.26 4.73 30.82
N LEU A 399 -17.42 4.88 30.18
CA LEU A 399 -17.88 6.14 29.60
C LEU A 399 -18.95 6.78 30.49
N CYS A 400 -18.88 8.11 30.66
CA CYS A 400 -19.88 8.87 31.44
C CYS A 400 -21.25 8.95 30.76
N ALA A 401 -21.30 8.71 29.45
CA ALA A 401 -22.49 8.84 28.62
C ALA A 401 -22.43 7.82 27.46
N PRO A 402 -23.59 7.45 26.86
CA PRO A 402 -23.62 6.56 25.71
C PRO A 402 -22.76 7.09 24.55
N PRO A 403 -22.15 6.20 23.74
CA PRO A 403 -21.52 6.59 22.48
C PRO A 403 -22.54 7.30 21.60
N THR A 404 -22.12 8.39 20.96
CA THR A 404 -23.02 9.20 20.11
C THR A 404 -23.49 8.46 18.86
N SER A 405 -22.92 7.31 18.50
CA SER A 405 -23.39 6.44 17.42
C SER A 405 -24.54 5.51 17.81
N SER A 406 -24.83 5.34 19.11
CA SER A 406 -25.85 4.39 19.58
C SER A 406 -27.28 4.91 19.36
N ALA A 407 -28.15 4.06 18.80
CA ALA A 407 -29.58 4.32 18.79
C ALA A 407 -30.12 4.27 20.23
N LEU A 408 -31.04 5.16 20.59
CA LEU A 408 -31.65 5.34 21.93
C LEU A 408 -32.40 4.10 22.50
N TYR A 409 -32.21 2.91 21.93
CA TYR A 409 -32.97 1.69 22.21
C TYR A 409 -32.24 0.66 23.10
N HIS A 410 -31.20 1.05 23.85
CA HIS A 410 -30.55 0.14 24.80
C HIS A 410 -30.70 0.60 26.24
N ASP A 411 -31.40 -0.24 27.03
CA ASP A 411 -31.68 -0.16 28.47
C ASP A 411 -30.41 -0.36 29.34
N ARG A 412 -29.21 -0.08 28.78
CA ARG A 412 -27.93 -0.22 29.48
C ARG A 412 -27.62 1.09 30.21
N THR A 413 -27.37 0.99 31.51
CA THR A 413 -27.03 2.13 32.38
C THR A 413 -25.52 2.44 32.40
N VAL A 414 -24.67 1.55 31.87
CA VAL A 414 -23.20 1.71 31.87
C VAL A 414 -22.65 1.37 30.48
N PHE A 415 -21.76 2.21 29.99
CA PHE A 415 -21.12 2.10 28.67
C PHE A 415 -19.61 1.96 28.83
N TYR A 416 -18.99 1.20 27.94
CA TYR A 416 -17.56 0.92 28.00
C TYR A 416 -16.88 1.18 26.67
N ARG A 417 -15.61 1.59 26.75
CA ARG A 417 -14.69 1.60 25.63
C ARG A 417 -13.63 0.52 25.84
N GLU A 418 -13.51 -0.35 24.85
CA GLU A 418 -12.56 -1.47 24.86
C GLU A 418 -11.58 -1.34 23.69
N GLY A 419 -10.36 -1.82 23.91
CA GLY A 419 -9.30 -1.81 22.92
C GLY A 419 -8.03 -2.47 23.41
N PHE A 420 -6.95 -2.27 22.67
CA PHE A 420 -5.64 -2.83 22.94
C PHE A 420 -4.59 -1.72 22.98
N ILE A 421 -3.61 -1.86 23.87
CA ILE A 421 -2.41 -1.04 23.89
C ILE A 421 -1.26 -1.90 23.38
N LEU A 422 -0.71 -1.53 22.23
CA LEU A 422 0.48 -2.12 21.64
C LEU A 422 1.72 -1.50 22.29
N SER A 423 2.67 -2.33 22.71
CA SER A 423 3.99 -1.92 23.19
C SER A 423 5.06 -2.54 22.30
N LEU A 424 5.91 -1.71 21.71
CA LEU A 424 6.97 -2.10 20.80
C LEU A 424 8.31 -1.63 21.37
N THR A 425 9.25 -2.56 21.53
CA THR A 425 10.59 -2.30 22.07
C THR A 425 11.63 -2.43 20.96
N LEU A 426 12.47 -1.41 20.81
CA LEU A 426 13.61 -1.40 19.90
C LEU A 426 14.85 -2.02 20.55
N GLU A 427 15.85 -2.40 19.75
CA GLU A 427 17.11 -2.98 20.23
C GLU A 427 17.91 -2.07 21.17
N ASP A 428 17.70 -0.75 21.12
CA ASP A 428 18.32 0.22 22.03
C ASP A 428 17.57 0.35 23.37
N GLY A 429 16.49 -0.41 23.57
CA GLY A 429 15.64 -0.40 24.76
C GLY A 429 14.50 0.63 24.73
N SER A 430 14.41 1.46 23.68
CA SER A 430 13.33 2.44 23.53
C SER A 430 12.00 1.74 23.31
N ILE A 431 10.95 2.25 23.96
CA ILE A 431 9.61 1.68 23.90
C ILE A 431 8.67 2.71 23.27
N GLY A 432 7.93 2.29 22.25
CA GLY A 432 6.81 3.04 21.69
C GLY A 432 5.49 2.36 22.00
N TYR A 433 4.47 3.17 22.25
CA TYR A 433 3.11 2.71 22.53
C TYR A 433 2.15 3.14 21.42
N GLY A 434 1.16 2.30 21.14
CA GLY A 434 0.09 2.64 20.21
C GLY A 434 -1.25 2.08 20.69
N GLU A 435 -2.32 2.79 20.42
CA GLU A 435 -3.68 2.34 20.76
C GLU A 435 -4.35 1.70 19.53
N VAL A 436 -4.97 0.55 19.73
CA VAL A 436 -5.77 -0.17 18.73
C VAL A 436 -7.16 -0.36 19.30
N ALA A 437 -8.10 0.49 18.89
CA ALA A 437 -9.42 0.52 19.47
C ALA A 437 -10.47 0.61 18.35
N PRO A 438 -10.98 -0.54 17.85
CA PRO A 438 -12.02 -0.53 16.82
C PRO A 438 -13.35 -0.01 17.39
N LEU A 439 -14.17 0.65 16.56
CA LEU A 439 -15.51 1.08 16.92
C LEU A 439 -16.57 0.09 16.40
N GLU A 440 -17.81 0.24 16.86
CA GLU A 440 -18.95 -0.55 16.35
C GLU A 440 -19.17 -0.37 14.84
N ILE A 441 -18.80 0.80 14.30
CA ILE A 441 -18.88 1.13 12.87
C ILE A 441 -17.69 0.60 12.06
N SER A 442 -16.65 0.10 12.71
CA SER A 442 -15.46 -0.44 12.06
C SER A 442 -15.78 -1.77 11.35
N GLN A 443 -15.01 -2.10 10.31
CA GLN A 443 -15.14 -3.38 9.62
C GLN A 443 -14.71 -4.56 10.52
N GLU A 444 -13.84 -4.28 11.49
CA GLU A 444 -13.29 -5.20 12.46
C GLU A 444 -13.92 -5.05 13.85
N ASN A 445 -13.98 -6.16 14.58
CA ASN A 445 -14.32 -6.20 16.01
C ASN A 445 -13.06 -6.53 16.84
N LEU A 446 -13.18 -6.54 18.17
CA LEU A 446 -12.06 -6.82 19.08
C LEU A 446 -11.39 -8.19 18.84
N LEU A 447 -12.14 -9.22 18.46
CA LEU A 447 -11.58 -10.54 18.15
C LEU A 447 -10.80 -10.52 16.84
N ASP A 448 -11.36 -9.92 15.79
CA ASP A 448 -10.70 -9.74 14.49
C ASP A 448 -9.36 -8.97 14.67
N VAL A 449 -9.36 -7.95 15.52
CA VAL A 449 -8.16 -7.19 15.90
C VAL A 449 -7.15 -8.05 16.66
N GLU A 450 -7.58 -8.79 17.69
CA GLU A 450 -6.65 -9.59 18.51
C GLU A 450 -5.92 -10.64 17.65
N GLU A 451 -6.62 -11.29 16.72
CA GLU A 451 -5.99 -12.28 15.84
C GLU A 451 -4.92 -11.65 14.94
N GLN A 452 -5.15 -10.45 14.41
CA GLN A 452 -4.10 -9.71 13.68
C GLN A 452 -2.94 -9.32 14.58
N LEU A 453 -3.19 -8.88 15.82
CA LEU A 453 -2.13 -8.55 16.77
C LEU A 453 -1.28 -9.77 17.13
N ARG A 454 -1.88 -10.94 17.28
CA ARG A 454 -1.17 -12.21 17.51
C ARG A 454 -0.35 -12.65 16.31
N PHE A 455 -0.85 -12.44 15.09
CA PHE A 455 -0.08 -12.65 13.86
C PHE A 455 1.14 -11.70 13.82
N LEU A 456 0.91 -10.40 14.02
CA LEU A 456 1.94 -9.37 14.04
C LEU A 456 2.99 -9.64 15.12
N PHE A 457 2.58 -10.12 16.29
CA PHE A 457 3.50 -10.53 17.36
C PHE A 457 4.56 -11.52 16.88
N HIS A 458 4.15 -12.49 16.05
CA HIS A 458 5.06 -13.49 15.49
C HIS A 458 5.95 -12.91 14.39
N VAL A 459 5.38 -12.19 13.42
CA VAL A 459 6.12 -11.77 12.22
C VAL A 459 7.00 -10.54 12.43
N MET A 460 6.74 -9.72 13.46
CA MET A 460 7.47 -8.47 13.70
C MET A 460 8.77 -8.62 14.50
N LYS A 461 9.00 -9.77 15.14
CA LYS A 461 10.21 -9.96 15.96
C LYS A 461 11.47 -9.95 15.09
N GLY A 462 12.42 -9.07 15.41
CA GLY A 462 13.68 -8.91 14.67
C GLY A 462 13.53 -8.16 13.33
N VAL A 463 12.33 -7.66 13.03
CA VAL A 463 12.09 -6.85 11.82
C VAL A 463 12.83 -5.52 11.92
N THR A 464 13.38 -5.08 10.79
CA THR A 464 14.08 -3.79 10.66
C THR A 464 13.08 -2.66 10.42
N ILE A 465 13.19 -1.59 11.21
CA ILE A 465 12.48 -0.32 11.06
C ILE A 465 13.44 0.69 10.44
N ASN A 466 12.98 1.39 9.39
CA ASN A 466 13.73 2.45 8.76
C ASN A 466 13.34 3.82 9.35
N TYR A 467 14.32 4.68 9.63
CA TYR A 467 14.07 6.04 10.11
C TYR A 467 13.48 7.00 9.07
N PHE A 468 13.17 6.54 7.86
CA PHE A 468 12.37 7.28 6.87
C PHE A 468 10.86 7.14 7.11
N LEU A 469 10.41 6.24 7.98
CA LEU A 469 8.99 6.05 8.28
C LEU A 469 8.23 7.32 8.74
N PRO A 470 8.83 8.23 9.55
CA PRO A 470 8.20 9.50 9.93
C PRO A 470 7.86 10.44 8.76
N MET A 471 8.30 10.12 7.54
CA MET A 471 7.97 10.90 6.36
C MET A 471 6.53 10.73 5.89
N LEU A 472 5.84 9.64 6.27
CA LEU A 472 4.44 9.31 5.96
C LEU A 472 4.06 9.23 4.46
N LYS A 473 4.94 9.54 3.50
CA LYS A 473 4.65 9.52 2.06
C LYS A 473 4.80 8.13 1.46
N SER A 474 3.87 7.22 1.78
CA SER A 474 3.91 5.79 1.42
C SER A 474 5.08 5.01 2.03
N SER A 475 5.78 5.59 3.01
CA SER A 475 6.87 4.96 3.72
C SER A 475 6.38 3.76 4.55
N PHE A 476 5.24 3.88 5.24
CA PHE A 476 4.65 2.77 6.00
C PHE A 476 4.06 1.71 5.08
N SER A 477 3.32 2.09 4.04
CA SER A 477 2.77 1.13 3.05
C SER A 477 3.88 0.33 2.39
N SER A 478 4.97 0.99 1.97
CA SER A 478 6.14 0.31 1.41
C SER A 478 6.81 -0.61 2.44
N TRP A 479 6.93 -0.19 3.70
CA TRP A 479 7.53 -1.00 4.75
C TRP A 479 6.67 -2.22 5.12
N ILE A 480 5.36 -2.06 5.28
CA ILE A 480 4.42 -3.16 5.52
C ILE A 480 4.53 -4.20 4.40
N TRP A 481 4.50 -3.77 3.14
CA TRP A 481 4.63 -4.68 2.01
C TRP A 481 6.03 -5.31 1.96
N LYS A 482 7.09 -4.52 1.79
CA LYS A 482 8.46 -5.03 1.55
C LYS A 482 9.05 -5.76 2.75
N THR A 483 8.69 -5.36 3.97
CA THR A 483 9.32 -5.83 5.21
C THR A 483 8.42 -6.74 6.04
N LEU A 484 7.08 -6.70 5.91
CA LEU A 484 6.23 -7.70 6.57
C LEU A 484 5.72 -8.76 5.58
N GLY A 485 5.74 -8.48 4.26
CA GLY A 485 5.17 -9.37 3.26
C GLY A 485 3.65 -9.46 3.37
N ILE A 486 3.00 -8.37 3.82
CA ILE A 486 1.56 -8.29 4.00
C ILE A 486 1.00 -7.29 2.99
N PRO A 487 -0.01 -7.63 2.19
CA PRO A 487 -0.73 -6.65 1.39
C PRO A 487 -1.30 -5.56 2.30
N VAL A 488 -1.02 -4.30 2.00
CA VAL A 488 -1.34 -3.17 2.90
C VAL A 488 -2.84 -3.12 3.22
N CYS A 489 -3.70 -3.43 2.25
CA CYS A 489 -5.15 -3.46 2.38
C CYS A 489 -5.70 -4.56 3.30
N SER A 490 -4.85 -5.50 3.74
CA SER A 490 -5.26 -6.61 4.59
C SER A 490 -5.14 -6.32 6.08
N LEU A 491 -4.40 -5.27 6.48
CA LEU A 491 -4.37 -4.82 7.86
C LEU A 491 -5.63 -4.02 8.16
N PHE A 492 -6.26 -4.31 9.30
CA PHE A 492 -7.40 -3.52 9.73
C PHE A 492 -7.01 -2.08 10.04
N PRO A 493 -7.88 -1.10 9.78
CA PRO A 493 -7.59 0.30 10.01
C PRO A 493 -7.09 0.61 11.43
N SER A 494 -7.78 0.10 12.45
CA SER A 494 -7.37 0.33 13.85
C SER A 494 -6.02 -0.30 14.16
N VAL A 495 -5.74 -1.50 13.63
CA VAL A 495 -4.46 -2.22 13.81
C VAL A 495 -3.32 -1.44 13.15
N ARG A 496 -3.53 -0.97 11.92
CA ARG A 496 -2.55 -0.14 11.19
C ARG A 496 -2.30 1.17 11.95
N CYS A 497 -3.33 1.83 12.44
CA CYS A 497 -3.19 3.06 13.21
C CYS A 497 -2.36 2.86 14.48
N GLY A 498 -2.67 1.85 15.30
CA GLY A 498 -1.88 1.58 16.50
C GLY A 498 -0.45 1.11 16.21
N LEU A 499 -0.22 0.40 15.10
CA LEU A 499 1.11 0.00 14.65
C LEU A 499 1.96 1.21 14.23
N GLU A 500 1.42 2.08 13.38
CA GLU A 500 2.11 3.32 12.96
C GLU A 500 2.40 4.20 14.18
N MET A 501 1.45 4.34 15.11
CA MET A 501 1.61 5.07 16.37
C MET A 501 2.77 4.54 17.21
N ALA A 502 2.79 3.22 17.45
CA ALA A 502 3.83 2.58 18.26
C ALA A 502 5.22 2.74 17.64
N ILE A 503 5.33 2.61 16.31
CA ILE A 503 6.61 2.79 15.60
C ILE A 503 7.08 4.24 15.67
N LEU A 504 6.21 5.21 15.39
CA LEU A 504 6.57 6.64 15.46
C LEU A 504 7.01 7.02 16.88
N ASN A 505 6.27 6.59 17.90
CA ASN A 505 6.63 6.82 19.29
C ASN A 505 7.97 6.17 19.67
N ALA A 506 8.23 4.95 19.19
CA ALA A 506 9.50 4.26 19.45
C ALA A 506 10.69 4.99 18.79
N ILE A 507 10.53 5.46 17.55
CA ILE A 507 11.56 6.24 16.83
C ILE A 507 11.83 7.57 17.55
N ALA A 508 10.76 8.27 17.97
CA ALA A 508 10.86 9.52 18.72
C ALA A 508 11.66 9.31 20.03
N MET A 509 11.33 8.25 20.77
CA MET A 509 11.99 7.91 22.03
C MET A 509 13.47 7.53 21.86
N SER A 510 13.79 6.75 20.83
CA SER A 510 15.17 6.37 20.46
C SER A 510 16.09 7.56 20.20
N HIS A 511 15.53 8.67 19.72
CA HIS A 511 16.28 9.90 19.43
C HIS A 511 16.11 10.99 20.49
N GLY A 512 15.43 10.70 21.60
CA GLY A 512 15.12 11.70 22.63
C GLY A 512 14.33 12.91 22.08
N SER A 513 13.44 12.69 21.12
CA SER A 513 12.69 13.72 20.40
C SER A 513 11.17 13.54 20.56
N SER A 514 10.38 14.56 20.23
CA SER A 514 8.91 14.49 20.22
C SER A 514 8.41 13.85 18.92
N LEU A 515 7.20 13.28 18.94
CA LEU A 515 6.55 12.79 17.71
C LEU A 515 6.38 13.93 16.69
N LEU A 516 6.04 15.14 17.15
CA LEU A 516 5.95 16.32 16.29
C LEU A 516 7.28 16.64 15.60
N ASN A 517 8.40 16.63 16.34
CA ASN A 517 9.71 16.97 15.80
C ASN A 517 10.23 15.96 14.79
N ILE A 518 9.92 14.65 14.95
CA ILE A 518 10.33 13.65 13.95
C ILE A 518 9.48 13.72 12.66
N LEU A 519 8.22 14.15 12.77
CA LEU A 519 7.33 14.39 11.62
C LEU A 519 7.62 15.74 10.96
N TYR A 520 8.04 16.75 11.73
CA TYR A 520 8.31 18.11 11.29
C TYR A 520 9.50 18.72 12.05
N PRO A 521 10.74 18.46 11.60
CA PRO A 521 11.93 18.98 12.27
C PRO A 521 11.96 20.52 12.22
N LEU A 522 11.72 21.15 13.37
CA LEU A 522 11.88 22.60 13.53
C LEU A 522 13.38 22.95 13.52
N ARG A 523 13.77 24.08 12.91
CA ARG A 523 15.19 24.51 12.93
C ARG A 523 15.61 24.89 14.35
N GLU A 524 16.80 24.45 14.77
CA GLU A 524 17.41 24.53 16.13
C GLU A 524 17.26 25.85 16.89
N ARG A 525 16.99 26.98 16.23
CA ARG A 525 16.85 28.29 16.90
C ARG A 525 15.54 28.50 17.66
N ASN A 526 14.53 27.63 17.49
CA ASN A 526 13.18 27.79 18.04
C ASN A 526 12.60 26.54 18.76
N GLU A 527 13.35 25.43 18.89
CA GLU A 527 12.82 24.12 19.35
C GLU A 527 12.14 24.21 20.75
N GLU A 528 12.88 24.65 21.79
CA GLU A 528 12.34 24.71 23.16
C GLU A 528 11.28 25.79 23.39
N LYS A 529 11.24 26.85 22.58
CA LYS A 529 10.27 27.95 22.75
C LYS A 529 8.98 27.72 21.95
N SER A 530 9.04 27.02 20.82
CA SER A 530 7.87 26.82 19.95
C SER A 530 6.96 25.69 20.42
N GLU A 531 7.51 24.57 20.89
CA GLU A 531 6.70 23.45 21.40
C GLU A 531 6.03 23.79 22.75
N ASN A 532 6.72 24.53 23.62
CA ASN A 532 6.20 24.97 24.92
C ASN A 532 5.07 26.01 24.83
N LEU A 533 4.84 26.60 23.65
CA LEU A 533 3.79 27.61 23.42
C LEU A 533 2.72 27.16 22.42
N ALA A 534 2.91 26.01 21.76
CA ALA A 534 1.96 25.50 20.77
C ALA A 534 0.80 24.76 21.44
N SER A 535 -0.41 25.06 21.02
CA SER A 535 -1.63 24.44 21.51
C SER A 535 -2.61 24.23 20.36
N ILE A 536 -3.45 23.21 20.47
CA ILE A 536 -4.45 22.87 19.46
C ILE A 536 -5.84 23.20 19.98
N ARG A 537 -6.62 23.97 19.22
CA ARG A 537 -8.00 24.29 19.58
C ARG A 537 -8.87 23.06 19.48
N ILE A 538 -9.77 22.90 20.44
CA ILE A 538 -10.69 21.77 20.49
C ILE A 538 -12.09 22.24 20.12
N CYS A 539 -12.77 21.46 19.28
CA CYS A 539 -14.19 21.62 19.01
C CYS A 539 -14.98 20.91 20.11
N ALA A 540 -15.85 21.65 20.79
CA ALA A 540 -16.78 21.06 21.76
C ALA A 540 -17.79 20.18 21.04
N LEU A 541 -18.24 19.11 21.70
CA LEU A 541 -19.29 18.23 21.20
C LEU A 541 -20.52 18.36 22.09
N ILE A 542 -21.68 18.57 21.48
CA ILE A 542 -22.98 18.61 22.14
C ILE A 542 -23.87 17.54 21.50
N ASP A 543 -24.44 16.68 22.33
CA ASP A 543 -25.58 15.87 21.91
C ASP A 543 -26.84 16.74 21.94
N SER A 544 -27.66 16.69 20.90
CA SER A 544 -28.86 17.53 20.83
C SER A 544 -30.02 16.93 21.63
N SER A 545 -29.81 15.99 22.54
CA SER A 545 -30.86 15.47 23.42
C SER A 545 -31.39 16.56 24.36
N GLY A 546 -32.61 17.04 24.16
CA GLY A 546 -33.25 18.08 24.98
C GLY A 546 -34.10 19.07 24.19
N THR A 547 -34.63 20.08 24.86
CA THR A 547 -35.33 21.21 24.21
C THR A 547 -34.33 22.20 23.58
N PRO A 548 -34.71 22.97 22.55
CA PRO A 548 -33.84 23.99 21.95
C PRO A 548 -33.18 24.94 22.95
N GLU A 549 -33.90 25.36 24.00
CA GLU A 549 -33.37 26.25 25.04
C GLU A 549 -32.35 25.56 25.95
N GLU A 550 -32.51 24.28 26.26
CA GLU A 550 -31.55 23.51 27.05
C GLU A 550 -30.24 23.31 26.29
N VAL A 551 -30.32 22.91 25.02
CA VAL A 551 -29.14 22.75 24.16
C VAL A 551 -28.43 24.09 23.96
N ALA A 552 -29.18 25.18 23.77
CA ALA A 552 -28.61 26.52 23.66
C ALA A 552 -27.92 26.98 24.95
N ARG A 553 -28.45 26.62 26.13
CA ARG A 553 -27.80 26.91 27.41
C ARG A 553 -26.46 26.18 27.54
N ILE A 554 -26.42 24.88 27.22
CA ILE A 554 -25.17 24.09 27.22
C ILE A 554 -24.16 24.73 26.26
N ALA A 555 -24.59 25.17 25.09
CA ALA A 555 -23.72 25.84 24.12
C ALA A 555 -23.15 27.16 24.67
N VAL A 556 -23.95 27.96 25.37
CA VAL A 556 -23.48 29.19 26.04
C VAL A 556 -22.44 28.86 27.11
N ASP A 557 -22.71 27.87 27.96
CA ASP A 557 -21.78 27.46 29.02
C ASP A 557 -20.41 27.05 28.43
N LEU A 558 -20.40 26.31 27.32
CA LEU A 558 -19.16 25.94 26.61
C LEU A 558 -18.43 27.15 26.00
N VAL A 559 -19.16 28.14 25.48
CA VAL A 559 -18.53 29.39 25.01
C VAL A 559 -17.89 30.15 26.17
N GLU A 560 -18.56 30.21 27.33
CA GLU A 560 -18.04 30.86 28.55
C GLU A 560 -16.81 30.14 29.12
N GLU A 561 -16.76 28.80 28.99
CA GLU A 561 -15.57 28.00 29.30
C GLU A 561 -14.37 28.36 28.39
N GLY A 562 -14.63 28.84 27.16
CA GLY A 562 -13.61 29.30 26.20
C GLY A 562 -13.57 28.52 24.89
N PHE A 563 -14.58 27.71 24.58
CA PHE A 563 -14.67 27.05 23.26
C PHE A 563 -15.01 28.07 22.16
N THR A 564 -14.32 27.95 21.01
CA THR A 564 -14.53 28.81 19.83
C THR A 564 -15.28 28.11 18.70
N ALA A 565 -15.39 26.78 18.77
CA ALA A 565 -16.13 25.96 17.83
C ALA A 565 -16.96 24.91 18.57
N ILE A 566 -18.20 24.72 18.14
CA ILE A 566 -19.16 23.77 18.72
C ILE A 566 -19.71 22.88 17.62
N LYS A 567 -19.64 21.57 17.81
CA LYS A 567 -20.29 20.55 16.98
C LYS A 567 -21.55 20.02 17.67
N ILE A 568 -22.68 20.11 16.98
CA ILE A 568 -23.97 19.61 17.47
C ILE A 568 -24.39 18.39 16.64
N LYS A 569 -24.66 17.27 17.31
CA LYS A 569 -25.27 16.10 16.66
C LYS A 569 -26.72 16.41 16.28
N VAL A 570 -27.07 16.28 15.01
CA VAL A 570 -28.44 16.45 14.48
C VAL A 570 -28.95 15.11 13.95
N ALA A 571 -30.14 15.10 13.34
CA ALA A 571 -30.81 13.88 12.88
C ALA A 571 -31.10 12.89 14.02
N ARG A 572 -31.32 13.41 15.23
CA ARG A 572 -31.68 12.62 16.43
C ARG A 572 -33.17 12.57 16.67
N ARG A 573 -33.91 13.44 15.98
CA ARG A 573 -35.37 13.58 16.08
C ARG A 573 -36.04 13.06 14.82
N ALA A 574 -37.34 12.78 14.93
CA ALA A 574 -38.13 12.29 13.81
C ALA A 574 -38.39 13.36 12.73
N ASP A 575 -38.57 14.63 13.13
CA ASP A 575 -38.77 15.75 12.18
C ASP A 575 -37.51 16.64 12.11
N PRO A 576 -36.89 16.79 10.92
CA PRO A 576 -35.75 17.70 10.73
C PRO A 576 -36.04 19.16 11.09
N VAL A 577 -37.31 19.57 11.15
CA VAL A 577 -37.70 20.93 11.61
C VAL A 577 -37.33 21.15 13.07
N GLU A 578 -37.46 20.13 13.92
CA GLU A 578 -37.13 20.23 15.34
C GLU A 578 -35.62 20.34 15.53
N ASP A 579 -34.83 19.58 14.76
CA ASP A 579 -33.38 19.71 14.74
C ASP A 579 -32.97 21.11 14.25
N ALA A 580 -33.64 21.65 13.22
CA ALA A 580 -33.38 23.02 12.76
C ALA A 580 -33.67 24.05 13.86
N ALA A 581 -34.77 23.93 14.60
CA ALA A 581 -35.13 24.84 15.69
C ALA A 581 -34.04 24.90 16.79
N VAL A 582 -33.38 23.77 17.09
CA VAL A 582 -32.23 23.72 18.01
C VAL A 582 -31.09 24.59 17.49
N ILE A 583 -30.71 24.42 16.22
CA ILE A 583 -29.62 25.19 15.61
C ILE A 583 -29.92 26.69 15.59
N GLN A 584 -31.17 27.06 15.29
CA GLN A 584 -31.61 28.44 15.26
C GLN A 584 -31.51 29.10 16.64
N GLU A 585 -31.98 28.43 17.69
CA GLU A 585 -31.92 28.97 19.07
C GLU A 585 -30.47 29.01 19.59
N VAL A 586 -29.66 27.98 19.32
CA VAL A 586 -28.23 28.00 19.68
C VAL A 586 -27.53 29.17 19.03
N ARG A 587 -27.66 29.34 17.70
CA ARG A 587 -27.01 30.44 16.97
C ARG A 587 -27.44 31.81 17.49
N LYS A 588 -28.72 31.98 17.84
CA LYS A 588 -29.25 33.20 18.42
C LYS A 588 -28.60 33.54 19.77
N LYS A 589 -28.24 32.54 20.58
CA LYS A 589 -27.64 32.74 21.92
C LYS A 589 -26.12 32.90 21.86
N VAL A 590 -25.42 32.10 21.06
CA VAL A 590 -23.95 32.12 20.99
C VAL A 590 -23.39 33.15 19.99
N GLY A 591 -24.23 33.69 19.10
CA GLY A 591 -23.82 34.70 18.11
C GLY A 591 -23.02 34.13 16.93
N CYS A 592 -22.69 34.96 15.92
CA CYS A 592 -22.05 34.51 14.67
C CYS A 592 -20.52 34.36 14.74
N HIS A 593 -19.88 34.74 15.84
CA HIS A 593 -18.43 34.66 16.04
C HIS A 593 -17.96 33.26 16.47
N ILE A 594 -18.88 32.38 16.85
CA ILE A 594 -18.62 30.99 17.19
C ILE A 594 -18.81 30.13 15.95
N ASP A 595 -17.82 29.30 15.64
CA ASP A 595 -17.91 28.32 14.56
C ASP A 595 -18.90 27.22 14.96
N LEU A 596 -20.03 27.15 14.26
CA LEU A 596 -21.06 26.15 14.53
C LEU A 596 -21.02 25.07 13.44
N ARG A 597 -20.84 23.82 13.86
CA ARG A 597 -20.84 22.63 13.03
C ARG A 597 -22.03 21.77 13.41
N VAL A 598 -22.62 21.10 12.44
CA VAL A 598 -23.69 20.12 12.70
C VAL A 598 -23.33 18.80 12.05
N ASP A 599 -23.74 17.69 12.65
CA ASP A 599 -23.33 16.36 12.23
C ASP A 599 -24.52 15.40 12.26
N ALA A 600 -24.92 14.94 11.07
CA ALA A 600 -26.10 14.11 10.88
C ALA A 600 -25.79 12.61 10.87
N ASN A 601 -24.52 12.20 10.77
CA ASN A 601 -24.08 10.81 10.65
C ASN A 601 -24.92 10.00 9.65
N ARG A 602 -25.22 10.57 8.47
CA ARG A 602 -25.98 9.91 7.39
C ARG A 602 -27.40 9.47 7.76
N ASN A 603 -28.01 10.02 8.82
CA ASN A 603 -29.32 9.55 9.30
C ASN A 603 -30.54 10.12 8.56
N TRP A 604 -30.37 11.18 7.76
CA TRP A 604 -31.48 11.76 7.00
C TRP A 604 -31.60 11.17 5.60
N THR A 605 -32.84 10.98 5.15
CA THR A 605 -33.11 10.86 3.70
C THR A 605 -32.75 12.17 3.00
N TYR A 606 -32.62 12.12 1.68
CA TYR A 606 -32.33 13.30 0.87
C TYR A 606 -33.32 14.45 1.13
N GLU A 607 -34.63 14.15 1.14
CA GLU A 607 -35.70 15.14 1.33
C GLU A 607 -35.67 15.75 2.74
N GLN A 608 -35.37 14.93 3.75
CA GLN A 608 -35.23 15.38 5.13
C GLN A 608 -34.05 16.31 5.31
N ALA A 609 -32.90 15.95 4.73
CA ALA A 609 -31.69 16.77 4.75
C ALA A 609 -31.95 18.13 4.08
N ILE A 610 -32.57 18.14 2.89
CA ILE A 610 -32.92 19.38 2.18
C ILE A 610 -33.88 20.26 2.99
N LYS A 611 -34.90 19.66 3.62
CA LYS A 611 -35.83 20.38 4.51
C LYS A 611 -35.10 21.07 5.65
N PHE A 612 -34.18 20.37 6.32
CA PHE A 612 -33.32 20.96 7.35
C PHE A 612 -32.43 22.07 6.77
N GLY A 613 -31.76 21.80 5.65
CA GLY A 613 -30.83 22.72 5.01
C GLY A 613 -31.46 24.08 4.68
N PHE A 614 -32.68 24.10 4.12
CA PHE A 614 -33.39 25.34 3.85
C PHE A 614 -33.71 26.18 5.09
N LEU A 615 -33.91 25.53 6.25
CA LEU A 615 -34.25 26.21 7.50
C LEU A 615 -33.02 26.79 8.21
N VAL A 616 -31.82 26.31 7.89
CA VAL A 616 -30.58 26.71 8.58
C VAL A 616 -29.55 27.40 7.68
N LYS A 617 -29.80 27.51 6.37
CA LYS A 617 -28.86 28.13 5.41
C LYS A 617 -28.39 29.54 5.80
N ASP A 618 -29.25 30.33 6.43
CA ASP A 618 -28.96 31.71 6.80
C ASP A 618 -28.33 31.86 8.21
N TYR A 619 -28.02 30.74 8.87
CA TYR A 619 -27.50 30.71 10.26
C TYR A 619 -25.97 30.54 10.35
N ASN A 620 -25.25 30.76 9.25
CA ASN A 620 -23.78 30.78 9.18
C ASN A 620 -23.13 29.52 9.79
N LEU A 621 -23.52 28.33 9.32
CA LEU A 621 -22.84 27.10 9.71
C LEU A 621 -21.45 27.05 9.07
N GLN A 622 -20.45 26.61 9.82
CA GLN A 622 -19.12 26.35 9.26
C GLN A 622 -19.19 25.17 8.28
N TYR A 623 -19.93 24.11 8.65
CA TYR A 623 -20.35 23.04 7.76
C TYR A 623 -21.42 22.14 8.41
N ILE A 624 -22.11 21.37 7.57
CA ILE A 624 -22.84 20.16 7.95
C ILE A 624 -22.05 18.91 7.55
N GLU A 625 -21.80 18.02 8.51
CA GLU A 625 -21.09 16.75 8.35
C GLU A 625 -22.09 15.66 7.96
N GLU A 626 -21.83 15.01 6.82
CA GLU A 626 -22.53 13.81 6.31
C GLU A 626 -24.06 13.91 6.35
N PRO A 627 -24.66 14.89 5.64
CA PRO A 627 -26.08 15.25 5.74
C PRO A 627 -27.06 14.17 5.25
N VAL A 628 -26.61 13.25 4.39
CA VAL A 628 -27.49 12.35 3.63
C VAL A 628 -27.08 10.89 3.80
N GLN A 629 -28.06 9.99 3.72
CA GLN A 629 -27.85 8.55 3.86
C GLN A 629 -26.97 7.94 2.76
N HIS A 630 -27.10 8.42 1.52
CA HIS A 630 -26.39 7.90 0.36
C HIS A 630 -25.31 8.86 -0.10
N GLU A 631 -24.07 8.37 -0.24
CA GLU A 631 -22.92 9.17 -0.69
C GLU A 631 -23.14 9.84 -2.05
N SER A 632 -23.91 9.20 -2.94
CA SER A 632 -24.20 9.72 -4.28
C SER A 632 -25.01 11.02 -4.26
N ASP A 633 -25.73 11.28 -3.16
CA ASP A 633 -26.60 12.44 -3.04
C ASP A 633 -25.88 13.66 -2.43
N ILE A 634 -24.64 13.51 -1.95
CA ILE A 634 -23.90 14.59 -1.28
C ILE A 634 -23.70 15.80 -2.20
N ILE A 635 -23.28 15.57 -3.45
CA ILE A 635 -23.06 16.65 -4.42
C ILE A 635 -24.38 17.33 -4.76
N ARG A 636 -25.43 16.54 -4.99
CA ARG A 636 -26.78 17.05 -5.26
C ARG A 636 -27.31 17.88 -4.08
N TYR A 637 -27.05 17.44 -2.83
CA TYR A 637 -27.40 18.19 -1.63
C TYR A 637 -26.65 19.52 -1.56
N CYS A 638 -25.35 19.53 -1.88
CA CYS A 638 -24.57 20.77 -1.94
C CYS A 638 -25.18 21.79 -2.92
N GLU A 639 -25.53 21.33 -4.12
CA GLU A 639 -26.09 22.16 -5.19
C GLU A 639 -27.48 22.72 -4.82
N GLU A 640 -28.36 21.90 -4.23
CA GLU A 640 -29.74 22.31 -3.90
C GLU A 640 -29.84 23.10 -2.58
N SER A 641 -29.07 22.76 -1.55
CA SER A 641 -29.13 23.46 -0.24
C SER A 641 -28.25 24.72 -0.19
N GLY A 642 -27.15 24.76 -0.95
CA GLY A 642 -26.13 25.80 -0.88
C GLY A 642 -25.31 25.82 0.43
N LEU A 643 -25.48 24.84 1.31
CA LEU A 643 -24.77 24.77 2.58
C LEU A 643 -23.34 24.20 2.41
N PRO A 644 -22.37 24.67 3.22
CA PRO A 644 -21.06 24.03 3.31
C PRO A 644 -21.18 22.62 3.93
N VAL A 645 -20.52 21.64 3.33
CA VAL A 645 -20.55 20.22 3.72
C VAL A 645 -19.16 19.75 4.13
N ALA A 646 -19.10 18.88 5.14
CA ALA A 646 -17.91 18.11 5.50
C ALA A 646 -18.13 16.61 5.26
N LEU A 647 -17.06 15.93 4.86
CA LEU A 647 -17.03 14.47 4.70
C LEU A 647 -16.43 13.81 5.94
N ASP A 648 -17.07 12.76 6.43
CA ASP A 648 -16.62 11.89 7.55
C ASP A 648 -16.77 10.42 7.12
N GLU A 649 -17.96 9.82 7.25
CA GLU A 649 -18.15 8.40 6.87
C GLU A 649 -17.92 8.12 5.37
N THR A 650 -17.93 9.14 4.51
CA THR A 650 -17.58 9.03 3.07
C THR A 650 -16.11 8.67 2.86
N ILE A 651 -15.23 9.02 3.81
CA ILE A 651 -13.80 8.76 3.69
C ILE A 651 -13.30 7.60 4.57
N ASP A 652 -14.18 6.95 5.35
CA ASP A 652 -13.81 5.84 6.24
C ASP A 652 -13.26 4.63 5.47
N ASN A 653 -13.98 4.18 4.43
CA ASN A 653 -13.60 3.01 3.61
C ASN A 653 -12.76 3.39 2.38
N CYS A 654 -11.82 4.32 2.56
CA CYS A 654 -10.93 4.74 1.47
C CYS A 654 -10.08 3.56 0.96
N PRO A 655 -9.98 3.36 -0.37
CA PRO A 655 -8.99 2.46 -0.95
C PRO A 655 -7.56 2.90 -0.55
N GLU A 656 -6.57 2.03 -0.75
CA GLU A 656 -5.16 2.35 -0.42
C GLU A 656 -4.69 3.69 -0.98
N ASN A 657 -5.14 4.03 -2.19
CA ASN A 657 -4.97 5.37 -2.75
C ASN A 657 -6.31 6.15 -2.69
N PRO A 658 -6.52 7.03 -1.70
CA PRO A 658 -7.76 7.78 -1.52
C PRO A 658 -7.96 8.84 -2.60
N LEU A 659 -6.92 9.25 -3.34
CA LEU A 659 -7.00 10.36 -4.29
C LEU A 659 -8.07 10.12 -5.36
N ASN A 660 -8.15 8.91 -5.93
CA ASN A 660 -9.14 8.57 -6.95
C ASN A 660 -10.59 8.75 -6.47
N MET A 661 -10.84 8.51 -5.18
CA MET A 661 -12.15 8.70 -4.58
C MET A 661 -12.40 10.19 -4.31
N LEU A 662 -11.43 10.89 -3.74
CA LEU A 662 -11.52 12.30 -3.36
C LEU A 662 -11.74 13.24 -4.55
N VAL A 663 -11.25 12.88 -5.74
CA VAL A 663 -11.51 13.62 -6.99
C VAL A 663 -13.00 13.87 -7.23
N LYS A 664 -13.88 12.93 -6.87
CA LYS A 664 -15.34 13.08 -7.02
C LYS A 664 -15.93 14.18 -6.14
N TYR A 665 -15.21 14.56 -5.09
CA TYR A 665 -15.65 15.47 -4.04
C TYR A 665 -14.92 16.83 -4.09
N ASN A 666 -14.38 17.22 -5.25
CA ASN A 666 -13.75 18.52 -5.44
C ASN A 666 -14.76 19.69 -5.58
N HIS A 667 -15.98 19.52 -5.09
CA HIS A 667 -17.01 20.56 -5.17
C HIS A 667 -16.71 21.70 -4.17
N HIS A 668 -17.01 22.94 -4.55
CA HIS A 668 -16.71 24.13 -3.74
C HIS A 668 -17.49 24.23 -2.42
N GLN A 669 -18.68 23.62 -2.31
CA GLN A 669 -19.40 23.51 -1.03
C GLN A 669 -18.87 22.39 -0.15
N ILE A 670 -18.05 21.47 -0.65
CA ILE A 670 -17.35 20.52 0.22
C ILE A 670 -16.14 21.27 0.80
N VAL A 671 -16.28 21.75 2.03
CA VAL A 671 -15.32 22.68 2.65
C VAL A 671 -14.38 22.00 3.65
N ALA A 672 -14.71 20.80 4.13
CA ALA A 672 -13.93 20.11 5.13
C ALA A 672 -13.91 18.58 4.98
N LEU A 673 -12.84 17.97 5.47
CA LEU A 673 -12.68 16.52 5.61
C LEU A 673 -12.40 16.22 7.08
N VAL A 674 -13.28 15.44 7.71
CA VAL A 674 -13.18 14.99 9.09
C VAL A 674 -12.46 13.66 9.09
N ILE A 675 -11.22 13.67 9.56
CA ILE A 675 -10.28 12.56 9.43
C ILE A 675 -10.13 11.89 10.80
N LYS A 676 -10.51 10.62 10.91
CA LYS A 676 -10.31 9.78 12.10
C LYS A 676 -9.21 8.75 11.82
N PRO A 677 -7.95 8.95 12.27
CA PRO A 677 -6.84 8.07 11.92
C PRO A 677 -7.10 6.58 12.21
N THR A 678 -7.79 6.25 13.31
CA THR A 678 -8.15 4.86 13.65
C THR A 678 -9.10 4.22 12.64
N VAL A 679 -9.98 5.01 12.00
CA VAL A 679 -11.00 4.50 11.06
C VAL A 679 -10.48 4.42 9.64
N ILE A 680 -9.72 5.43 9.20
CA ILE A 680 -9.17 5.44 7.83
C ILE A 680 -7.95 4.52 7.66
N GLY A 681 -7.27 4.19 8.76
CA GLY A 681 -6.15 3.26 8.79
C GLY A 681 -4.78 3.93 8.85
N GLY A 682 -4.57 4.83 9.82
CA GLY A 682 -3.26 5.33 10.23
C GLY A 682 -2.93 6.76 9.81
N PHE A 683 -1.77 7.21 10.28
CA PHE A 683 -1.25 8.56 10.11
C PHE A 683 -0.80 8.82 8.68
N GLU A 684 -0.26 7.81 7.99
CA GLU A 684 0.16 7.94 6.60
C GLU A 684 -1.02 8.25 5.67
N LYS A 685 -2.12 7.49 5.78
CA LYS A 685 -3.32 7.77 5.00
C LYS A 685 -3.96 9.10 5.42
N ALA A 686 -3.97 9.42 6.73
CA ALA A 686 -4.47 10.69 7.25
C ALA A 686 -3.73 11.89 6.66
N ALA A 687 -2.39 11.84 6.60
CA ALA A 687 -1.56 12.90 6.06
C ALA A 687 -1.81 13.09 4.56
N MET A 688 -1.99 12.01 3.80
CA MET A 688 -2.31 12.07 2.37
C MET A 688 -3.67 12.73 2.10
N ILE A 689 -4.71 12.38 2.87
CA ILE A 689 -6.04 12.99 2.75
C ILE A 689 -5.99 14.48 3.15
N ALA A 690 -5.29 14.81 4.24
CA ALA A 690 -5.11 16.19 4.69
C ALA A 690 -4.32 17.03 3.67
N GLN A 691 -3.26 16.47 3.06
CA GLN A 691 -2.51 17.14 2.00
C GLN A 691 -3.39 17.47 0.81
N TRP A 692 -4.25 16.52 0.38
CA TRP A 692 -5.22 16.76 -0.68
C TRP A 692 -6.20 17.88 -0.29
N ALA A 693 -6.75 17.84 0.91
CA ALA A 693 -7.67 18.86 1.42
C ALA A 693 -7.04 20.26 1.35
N HIS A 694 -5.83 20.43 1.90
CA HIS A 694 -5.13 21.72 1.91
C HIS A 694 -4.84 22.26 0.51
N ILE A 695 -4.48 21.40 -0.45
CA ILE A 695 -4.23 21.81 -1.84
C ILE A 695 -5.50 22.30 -2.52
N GLN A 696 -6.64 21.65 -2.23
CA GLN A 696 -7.96 22.08 -2.72
C GLN A 696 -8.56 23.24 -1.89
N GLY A 697 -7.82 23.82 -0.95
CA GLY A 697 -8.29 24.91 -0.09
C GLY A 697 -9.39 24.49 0.91
N LYS A 698 -9.46 23.21 1.23
CA LYS A 698 -10.42 22.60 2.17
C LYS A 698 -9.77 22.43 3.55
N MET A 699 -10.60 22.44 4.60
CA MET A 699 -10.17 22.19 5.98
C MET A 699 -9.93 20.70 6.21
N ALA A 700 -8.84 20.35 6.88
CA ALA A 700 -8.61 19.00 7.40
C ALA A 700 -8.82 18.99 8.92
N VAL A 701 -9.87 18.31 9.40
CA VAL A 701 -10.22 18.25 10.82
C VAL A 701 -9.88 16.86 11.34
N ILE A 702 -8.80 16.71 12.11
CA ILE A 702 -8.57 15.48 12.85
C ILE A 702 -9.64 15.34 13.95
N SER A 703 -10.28 14.18 14.01
CA SER A 703 -11.31 13.85 15.00
C SER A 703 -10.97 12.58 15.74
N ALA A 704 -11.39 12.53 17.00
CA ALA A 704 -11.34 11.35 17.84
C ALA A 704 -12.60 10.48 17.67
N ALA A 705 -12.41 9.18 17.81
CA ALA A 705 -13.37 8.09 17.87
C ALA A 705 -13.33 7.43 19.26
N PHE A 706 -13.43 8.27 20.31
CA PHE A 706 -13.35 7.85 21.72
C PHE A 706 -12.03 7.16 22.07
N GLU A 707 -10.91 7.68 21.56
CA GLU A 707 -9.58 7.26 21.97
C GLU A 707 -9.23 7.76 23.37
N SER A 708 -8.37 7.01 24.05
CA SER A 708 -7.83 7.36 25.36
C SER A 708 -6.81 8.51 25.30
N GLY A 709 -6.29 8.95 26.45
CA GLY A 709 -5.23 9.95 26.54
C GLY A 709 -3.97 9.59 25.75
N LEU A 710 -3.69 8.30 25.54
CA LEU A 710 -2.55 7.83 24.75
C LEU A 710 -2.68 8.26 23.28
N ALA A 711 -3.74 7.82 22.59
CA ALA A 711 -3.91 8.15 21.18
C ALA A 711 -4.34 9.61 20.96
N LEU A 712 -5.10 10.21 21.89
CA LEU A 712 -5.37 11.66 21.84
C LEU A 712 -4.07 12.47 21.86
N SER A 713 -3.08 12.10 22.67
CA SER A 713 -1.77 12.77 22.68
C SER A 713 -1.08 12.68 21.32
N ALA A 714 -1.07 11.50 20.69
CA ALA A 714 -0.52 11.33 19.35
C ALA A 714 -1.30 12.15 18.29
N TYR A 715 -2.63 12.21 18.40
CA TYR A 715 -3.49 12.97 17.48
C TYR A 715 -3.33 14.48 17.63
N ILE A 716 -3.08 14.99 18.83
CA ILE A 716 -2.77 16.42 19.07
C ILE A 716 -1.46 16.79 18.37
N LEU A 717 -0.41 16.01 18.58
CA LEU A 717 0.89 16.24 17.93
C LEU A 717 0.78 16.13 16.41
N PHE A 718 0.02 15.15 15.92
CA PHE A 718 -0.24 14.99 14.50
C PHE A 718 -1.06 16.15 13.91
N SER A 719 -2.04 16.68 14.64
CA SER A 719 -2.83 17.84 14.21
C SER A 719 -1.96 19.09 14.10
N CYS A 720 -1.04 19.30 15.07
CA CYS A 720 -0.05 20.36 15.00
C CYS A 720 0.85 20.24 13.76
N TYR A 721 1.30 19.02 13.44
CA TYR A 721 2.02 18.73 12.20
C TYR A 721 1.21 19.14 10.96
N LEU A 722 -0.07 18.78 10.91
CA LEU A 722 -0.93 19.12 9.77
C LEU A 722 -1.20 20.62 9.64
N ASP A 723 -1.40 21.33 10.76
CA ASP A 723 -1.59 22.78 10.76
C ASP A 723 -0.33 23.51 10.27
N LEU A 724 0.86 23.08 10.70
CA LEU A 724 2.13 23.61 10.19
C LEU A 724 2.29 23.33 8.68
N GLN A 725 1.92 22.12 8.24
CA GLN A 725 1.92 21.75 6.83
C GLN A 725 0.94 22.59 6.00
N ASN A 726 -0.25 22.87 6.53
CA ASN A 726 -1.25 23.71 5.90
C ASN A 726 -0.76 25.15 5.77
N ALA A 727 -0.18 25.72 6.85
CA ALA A 727 0.34 27.08 6.85
C ALA A 727 1.38 27.30 5.74
N ASP A 728 2.27 26.34 5.53
CA ASP A 728 3.23 26.39 4.44
C ASP A 728 2.60 26.16 3.06
N THR A 729 1.61 25.28 2.97
CA THR A 729 0.86 25.05 1.72
C THR A 729 0.16 26.34 1.29
N CYS A 730 -0.49 27.05 2.21
CA CYS A 730 -1.10 28.36 1.97
C CYS A 730 -0.07 29.39 1.50
N LYS A 731 1.13 29.46 2.11
CA LYS A 731 2.22 30.34 1.64
C LYS A 731 2.66 30.01 0.22
N LEU A 732 2.79 28.72 -0.11
CA LEU A 732 3.21 28.28 -1.45
C LEU A 732 2.16 28.56 -2.52
N MET A 733 0.89 28.41 -2.16
CA MET A 733 -0.28 28.62 -3.01
C MET A 733 -0.74 30.08 -3.09
N ASN A 734 -0.15 30.98 -2.29
CA ASN A 734 -0.64 32.35 -2.10
C ASN A 734 -2.11 32.41 -1.64
N TYR A 735 -2.57 31.42 -0.87
CA TYR A 735 -3.89 31.44 -0.23
C TYR A 735 -3.85 32.29 1.03
N SER A 736 -4.97 32.92 1.37
CA SER A 736 -5.12 33.53 2.69
C SER A 736 -5.01 32.44 3.76
N PRO A 737 -4.25 32.67 4.85
CA PRO A 737 -4.16 31.69 5.93
C PRO A 737 -5.57 31.43 6.46
N ALA A 738 -5.97 30.16 6.52
CA ALA A 738 -7.21 29.78 7.20
C ALA A 738 -7.13 30.17 8.69
N SER A 739 -8.28 30.40 9.33
CA SER A 739 -8.36 30.47 10.78
C SER A 739 -7.84 29.16 11.40
N SER A 740 -7.31 29.25 12.63
CA SER A 740 -6.88 28.06 13.38
C SER A 740 -8.01 27.04 13.45
N VAL A 741 -7.72 25.81 13.04
CA VAL A 741 -8.69 24.71 12.98
C VAL A 741 -8.98 24.23 14.39
N ALA A 742 -10.26 24.20 14.76
CA ALA A 742 -10.70 23.49 15.96
C ALA A 742 -10.88 22.00 15.62
N HIS A 743 -10.09 21.13 16.26
CA HIS A 743 -10.08 19.69 16.00
C HIS A 743 -11.14 18.94 16.81
N GLY A 744 -11.63 17.82 16.28
CA GLY A 744 -12.73 17.02 16.81
C GLY A 744 -12.35 16.13 18.00
N PHE A 745 -11.67 16.68 19.00
CA PHE A 745 -11.21 15.92 20.18
C PHE A 745 -12.19 15.92 21.36
N GLY A 746 -13.36 16.56 21.22
CA GLY A 746 -14.34 16.74 22.29
C GLY A 746 -14.85 15.45 22.97
N THR A 747 -14.65 14.27 22.37
CA THR A 747 -15.00 12.98 22.99
C THR A 747 -14.20 12.67 24.25
N TYR A 748 -13.10 13.37 24.53
CA TYR A 748 -12.35 13.21 25.79
C TYR A 748 -13.24 13.41 27.03
N ARG A 749 -14.28 14.27 26.93
CA ARG A 749 -15.27 14.49 28.00
C ARG A 749 -16.22 13.32 28.26
N TRP A 750 -16.27 12.33 27.37
CA TRP A 750 -17.06 11.12 27.55
C TRP A 750 -16.32 10.04 28.34
N LEU A 751 -15.00 10.15 28.47
CA LEU A 751 -14.18 9.21 29.21
C LEU A 751 -14.29 9.52 30.71
N GLU A 752 -14.86 8.59 31.47
CA GLU A 752 -14.85 8.70 32.95
C GLU A 752 -13.47 8.37 33.52
N GLU A 753 -12.75 7.50 32.79
CA GLU A 753 -11.49 6.90 33.17
C GLU A 753 -10.53 6.98 31.98
N ASP A 754 -9.23 6.89 32.25
CA ASP A 754 -8.19 6.88 31.23
C ASP A 754 -7.19 5.72 31.47
N ILE A 755 -6.60 5.22 30.39
CA ILE A 755 -5.59 4.15 30.43
C ILE A 755 -4.22 4.65 30.88
N THR A 756 -4.04 5.97 30.98
CA THR A 756 -2.85 6.62 31.53
C THR A 756 -3.10 7.01 33.00
N THR A 757 -2.05 6.98 33.81
CA THR A 757 -2.10 7.52 35.18
C THR A 757 -2.00 9.05 35.24
N ASP A 758 -1.38 9.64 34.22
CA ASP A 758 -1.21 11.09 34.08
C ASP A 758 -2.29 11.64 33.14
N PRO A 759 -3.15 12.57 33.57
CA PRO A 759 -4.21 13.10 32.72
C PRO A 759 -3.63 13.99 31.62
N LEU A 760 -4.18 13.86 30.41
CA LEU A 760 -3.84 14.73 29.28
C LEU A 760 -4.30 16.17 29.56
N GLY A 761 -3.39 17.13 29.37
CA GLY A 761 -3.63 18.56 29.58
C GLY A 761 -4.54 19.17 28.51
N ILE A 762 -5.86 18.98 28.67
CA ILE A 762 -6.90 19.69 27.93
C ILE A 762 -7.62 20.64 28.87
N GLY A 763 -7.57 21.94 28.59
CA GLY A 763 -8.22 22.92 29.45
C GLY A 763 -8.12 24.34 28.93
N ARG A 764 -8.59 25.29 29.75
CA ARG A 764 -8.55 26.71 29.41
C ARG A 764 -7.12 27.23 29.52
N ASN A 765 -6.54 27.59 28.39
CA ASN A 765 -5.21 28.17 28.35
C ASN A 765 -5.24 29.57 28.99
N PRO A 766 -4.43 29.82 30.05
CA PRO A 766 -4.47 31.09 30.76
C PRO A 766 -3.97 32.28 29.93
N SER A 767 -3.21 32.03 28.85
CA SER A 767 -2.65 33.07 27.98
C SER A 767 -3.59 33.46 26.85
N THR A 768 -4.28 32.48 26.24
CA THR A 768 -5.20 32.74 25.12
C THR A 768 -6.66 32.87 25.56
N GLY A 769 -7.00 32.32 26.73
CA GLY A 769 -8.35 32.28 27.27
C GLY A 769 -9.26 31.20 26.65
N PHE A 770 -8.76 30.41 25.70
CA PHE A 770 -9.50 29.39 24.97
C PHE A 770 -9.28 27.98 25.51
N ILE A 771 -10.21 27.06 25.25
CA ILE A 771 -10.01 25.63 25.50
C ILE A 771 -9.12 25.03 24.42
N GLU A 772 -7.96 24.53 24.83
CA GLU A 772 -6.93 24.01 23.95
C GLU A 772 -6.26 22.76 24.56
N ALA A 773 -5.68 21.93 23.70
CA ALA A 773 -4.79 20.84 24.07
C ALA A 773 -3.33 21.29 24.02
N SER A 774 -2.57 21.03 25.08
CA SER A 774 -1.15 21.35 25.17
C SER A 774 -0.28 20.37 24.38
N VAL A 775 0.53 20.88 23.43
CA VAL A 775 1.52 20.08 22.69
C VAL A 775 2.61 19.55 23.63
N ALA A 776 2.99 20.34 24.64
CA ALA A 776 3.98 19.94 25.64
C ALA A 776 3.47 18.79 26.52
N ASP A 777 2.22 18.85 26.98
CA ASP A 777 1.64 17.79 27.83
C ASP A 777 1.44 16.50 27.03
N ALA A 778 0.97 16.60 25.77
CA ALA A 778 0.88 15.46 24.87
C ALA A 778 2.26 14.80 24.63
N THR A 779 3.30 15.61 24.41
CA THR A 779 4.69 15.10 24.28
C THR A 779 5.15 14.41 25.55
N HIS A 780 4.90 15.03 26.71
CA HIS A 780 5.28 14.48 28.01
C HIS A 780 4.62 13.13 28.28
N LEU A 781 3.31 13.03 28.02
CA LEU A 781 2.53 11.82 28.21
C LEU A 781 3.08 10.69 27.33
N LEU A 782 3.37 10.92 26.05
CA LEU A 782 3.93 9.88 25.18
C LEU A 782 5.33 9.42 25.61
N HIS A 783 6.17 10.32 26.11
CA HIS A 783 7.53 9.98 26.59
C HIS A 783 7.51 9.23 27.92
N LYS A 784 6.58 9.58 28.81
CA LYS A 784 6.50 9.02 30.17
C LYS A 784 5.27 8.15 30.37
N PHE A 785 4.71 7.61 29.29
CA PHE A 785 3.45 6.88 29.33
C PHE A 785 3.53 5.74 30.35
N GLN A 786 2.64 5.80 31.34
CA GLN A 786 2.47 4.77 32.35
C GLN A 786 1.07 4.17 32.22
N MET A 787 1.05 2.88 31.94
CA MET A 787 -0.20 2.12 31.86
C MET A 787 -0.87 2.07 33.22
N ASN A 788 -2.13 2.50 33.27
CA ASN A 788 -2.97 2.32 34.44
C ASN A 788 -3.45 0.87 34.53
N HIS A 789 -2.76 0.07 35.32
CA HIS A 789 -3.03 -1.37 35.46
C HIS A 789 -4.41 -1.71 36.04
N ASN A 790 -5.14 -0.74 36.61
CA ASN A 790 -6.50 -0.97 37.11
C ASN A 790 -7.50 -1.28 35.99
N PHE A 791 -7.23 -0.81 34.76
CA PHE A 791 -8.11 -0.96 33.60
C PHE A 791 -7.61 -2.00 32.60
N ILE A 792 -6.50 -2.68 32.91
CA ILE A 792 -5.91 -3.72 32.06
C ILE A 792 -6.47 -5.08 32.47
N HIS A 793 -7.21 -5.72 31.57
CA HIS A 793 -7.78 -7.04 31.81
C HIS A 793 -6.79 -8.18 31.59
N ARG A 794 -5.96 -8.09 30.55
CA ARG A 794 -5.05 -9.16 30.13
C ARG A 794 -3.90 -8.57 29.33
N THR A 795 -2.69 -9.09 29.55
CA THR A 795 -1.51 -8.80 28.71
C THR A 795 -1.05 -10.07 28.02
N PHE A 796 -0.75 -9.96 26.74
CA PHE A 796 -0.20 -11.05 25.93
C PHE A 796 1.29 -10.81 25.64
N THR A 797 2.13 -11.76 26.05
CA THR A 797 3.59 -11.72 25.89
C THR A 797 4.11 -12.87 25.02
N GLY A 798 3.22 -13.55 24.30
CA GLY A 798 3.55 -14.63 23.37
C GLY A 798 3.12 -16.02 23.84
N GLU A 799 3.10 -16.95 22.89
CA GLU A 799 2.86 -18.38 23.11
C GLU A 799 3.98 -19.19 22.49
N LYS A 800 4.26 -20.38 23.02
CA LYS A 800 5.27 -21.28 22.45
C LYS A 800 4.60 -22.33 21.58
N VAL A 801 5.16 -22.53 20.39
CA VAL A 801 4.84 -23.68 19.54
C VAL A 801 5.58 -24.90 20.06
N LEU A 802 4.85 -25.99 20.32
CA LEU A 802 5.38 -27.28 20.74
C LEU A 802 5.64 -28.14 19.49
N GLY A 803 6.91 -28.48 19.24
CA GLY A 803 7.30 -29.43 18.19
C GLY A 803 7.56 -30.82 18.76
N TYR A 804 7.00 -31.87 18.16
CA TYR A 804 7.26 -33.26 18.55
C TYR A 804 7.10 -34.22 17.36
N HIS A 805 7.58 -35.45 17.51
CA HIS A 805 7.43 -36.52 16.51
C HIS A 805 6.45 -37.57 17.01
N LEU A 806 5.62 -38.10 16.11
CA LEU A 806 4.74 -39.24 16.35
C LEU A 806 5.07 -40.36 15.39
N ASP A 807 5.40 -41.54 15.92
CA ASP A 807 5.52 -42.76 15.10
C ASP A 807 4.13 -43.39 14.93
N LEU A 808 3.70 -43.54 13.68
CA LEU A 808 2.41 -44.09 13.28
C LEU A 808 2.62 -45.25 12.30
N ASP A 809 2.02 -46.40 12.62
CA ASP A 809 2.10 -47.59 11.78
C ASP A 809 0.84 -47.74 10.92
N SER A 810 1.05 -47.91 9.62
CA SER A 810 0.06 -48.32 8.62
C SER A 810 0.48 -49.66 8.00
N ASN A 811 -0.47 -50.44 7.50
CA ASN A 811 -0.29 -51.86 7.16
C ASN A 811 1.00 -52.16 6.36
N ASP A 812 1.43 -51.26 5.47
CA ASP A 812 2.64 -51.39 4.65
C ASP A 812 3.73 -50.33 4.92
N PHE A 813 3.49 -49.34 5.79
CA PHE A 813 4.39 -48.21 6.00
C PHE A 813 4.38 -47.73 7.46
N SER A 814 5.57 -47.50 8.03
CA SER A 814 5.71 -46.80 9.32
C SER A 814 6.18 -45.37 9.06
N PHE A 815 5.54 -44.39 9.67
CA PHE A 815 5.85 -42.98 9.47
C PHE A 815 6.25 -42.35 10.80
N SER A 816 7.32 -41.56 10.78
CA SER A 816 7.66 -40.66 11.89
C SER A 816 7.25 -39.25 11.51
N VAL A 817 6.08 -38.81 11.96
CA VAL A 817 5.44 -37.55 11.56
C VAL A 817 5.93 -36.42 12.46
N ASN A 818 6.46 -35.36 11.86
CA ASN A 818 6.81 -34.13 12.56
C ASN A 818 5.56 -33.24 12.74
N VAL A 819 5.25 -32.90 13.99
CA VAL A 819 4.03 -32.21 14.41
C VAL A 819 4.39 -30.92 15.14
N GLN A 820 3.64 -29.86 14.85
CA GLN A 820 3.65 -28.62 15.61
C GLN A 820 2.28 -28.35 16.20
N GLU A 821 2.25 -27.92 17.45
CA GLU A 821 1.03 -27.70 18.23
C GLU A 821 1.09 -26.38 18.99
N ILE A 822 -0.01 -25.62 18.99
CA ILE A 822 -0.19 -24.40 19.78
C ILE A 822 -1.64 -24.28 20.26
N GLY A 823 -1.84 -23.64 21.43
CA GLY A 823 -3.11 -23.57 22.15
C GLY A 823 -3.21 -24.61 23.28
N GLN A 824 -4.08 -24.38 24.27
CA GLN A 824 -4.18 -25.23 25.47
C GLN A 824 -5.00 -26.51 25.24
N ARG A 825 -4.55 -27.64 25.80
CA ARG A 825 -5.27 -28.94 25.81
C ARG A 825 -6.49 -28.99 26.74
N ASN A 826 -6.55 -28.16 27.78
CA ASN A 826 -7.43 -28.34 28.94
C ASN A 826 -8.29 -27.10 29.31
N ASN A 827 -8.87 -26.38 28.35
CA ASN A 827 -9.93 -25.43 28.70
C ASN A 827 -11.26 -26.16 28.95
N LEU A 828 -11.37 -26.75 30.15
CA LEU A 828 -12.59 -27.39 30.69
C LEU A 828 -13.81 -26.46 30.79
N ARG A 829 -13.67 -25.16 30.45
CA ARG A 829 -14.77 -24.18 30.41
C ARG A 829 -15.22 -23.77 29.00
N ASN A 830 -14.51 -24.18 27.95
CA ASN A 830 -14.89 -23.99 26.56
C ASN A 830 -14.33 -25.17 25.77
N SER A 831 -15.18 -26.11 25.34
CA SER A 831 -14.82 -27.22 24.44
C SER A 831 -14.28 -26.68 23.10
N GLY A 832 -13.00 -26.33 23.05
CA GLY A 832 -12.35 -25.75 21.89
C GLY A 832 -12.19 -26.78 20.77
N SER A 833 -12.68 -26.44 19.58
CA SER A 833 -12.47 -27.22 18.35
C SER A 833 -10.98 -27.30 17.99
N THR A 834 -10.53 -28.45 17.50
CA THR A 834 -9.15 -28.67 17.04
C THR A 834 -9.05 -28.45 15.53
N ILE A 835 -8.03 -27.71 15.09
CA ILE A 835 -7.76 -27.45 13.67
C ILE A 835 -6.48 -28.16 13.25
N LEU A 836 -6.53 -28.93 12.17
CA LEU A 836 -5.38 -29.59 11.56
C LEU A 836 -5.03 -28.95 10.20
N PHE A 837 -3.83 -28.40 10.11
CA PHE A 837 -3.31 -27.70 8.93
C PHE A 837 -2.43 -28.62 8.06
N LEU A 838 -2.74 -28.66 6.76
CA LEU A 838 -2.05 -29.50 5.77
C LEU A 838 -1.43 -28.64 4.66
N HIS A 839 -0.10 -28.66 4.55
CA HIS A 839 0.64 -27.86 3.57
C HIS A 839 0.57 -28.44 2.13
N GLY A 840 1.01 -27.63 1.16
CA GLY A 840 1.10 -28.02 -0.25
C GLY A 840 2.38 -28.80 -0.58
N PHE A 841 2.54 -29.25 -1.83
CA PHE A 841 3.79 -29.88 -2.27
C PHE A 841 4.97 -28.90 -2.12
N LEU A 842 6.12 -29.38 -1.62
CA LEU A 842 7.30 -28.61 -1.17
C LEU A 842 7.11 -27.74 0.09
N GLY A 843 5.91 -27.68 0.66
CA GLY A 843 5.69 -26.97 1.93
C GLY A 843 6.17 -27.79 3.13
N THR A 844 6.08 -27.17 4.31
CA THR A 844 6.29 -27.79 5.63
C THR A 844 5.23 -27.28 6.62
N ASN A 845 5.15 -27.91 7.79
CA ASN A 845 4.26 -27.47 8.88
C ASN A 845 4.52 -26.04 9.37
N GLU A 846 5.77 -25.59 9.26
CA GLU A 846 6.23 -24.24 9.60
C GLU A 846 5.53 -23.13 8.80
N GLU A 847 5.00 -23.41 7.61
CA GLU A 847 4.27 -22.42 6.80
C GLU A 847 2.97 -21.95 7.50
N TRP A 848 2.43 -22.76 8.41
CA TRP A 848 1.21 -22.47 9.13
C TRP A 848 1.42 -21.73 10.45
N VAL A 849 2.63 -21.75 11.01
CA VAL A 849 2.92 -21.21 12.35
C VAL A 849 2.41 -19.77 12.56
N PRO A 850 2.62 -18.82 11.62
CA PRO A 850 2.09 -17.46 11.79
C PRO A 850 0.56 -17.43 11.89
N ILE A 851 -0.15 -18.23 11.09
CA ILE A 851 -1.62 -18.35 11.12
C ILE A 851 -2.08 -19.06 12.40
N MET A 852 -1.35 -20.09 12.84
CA MET A 852 -1.65 -20.82 14.06
C MET A 852 -1.51 -19.93 15.30
N HIS A 853 -0.52 -19.04 15.36
CA HIS A 853 -0.40 -18.04 16.44
C HIS A 853 -1.61 -17.10 16.51
N ALA A 854 -2.12 -16.69 15.35
CA ALA A 854 -3.28 -15.81 15.28
C ALA A 854 -4.53 -16.50 15.84
N ILE A 855 -4.77 -17.76 15.44
CA ILE A 855 -5.99 -18.51 15.76
C ILE A 855 -5.90 -19.20 17.13
N SER A 856 -4.72 -19.32 17.74
CA SER A 856 -4.54 -20.08 19.00
C SER A 856 -5.33 -19.54 20.19
N GLY A 857 -5.80 -18.29 20.13
CA GLY A 857 -6.74 -17.73 21.11
C GLY A 857 -8.15 -18.34 21.04
N SER A 858 -8.54 -18.88 19.89
CA SER A 858 -9.89 -19.37 19.56
C SER A 858 -9.99 -20.89 19.41
N ALA A 859 -8.88 -21.55 19.05
CA ALA A 859 -8.82 -22.98 18.76
C ALA A 859 -7.44 -23.60 19.03
N ARG A 860 -7.41 -24.91 19.33
CA ARG A 860 -6.17 -25.69 19.36
C ARG A 860 -5.72 -25.94 17.92
N CYS A 861 -4.50 -25.54 17.58
CA CYS A 861 -3.98 -25.61 16.22
C CYS A 861 -2.85 -26.64 16.13
N ILE A 862 -2.93 -27.52 15.13
CA ILE A 862 -1.94 -28.57 14.84
C ILE A 862 -1.54 -28.47 13.37
N SER A 863 -0.25 -28.47 13.07
CA SER A 863 0.26 -28.61 11.70
C SER A 863 1.24 -29.77 11.60
N VAL A 864 1.29 -30.42 10.44
CA VAL A 864 2.13 -31.61 10.24
C VAL A 864 2.93 -31.54 8.94
N ASP A 865 4.15 -32.04 8.98
CA ASP A 865 4.90 -32.31 7.75
C ASP A 865 4.29 -33.56 7.10
N LEU A 866 3.70 -33.38 5.91
CA LEU A 866 3.18 -34.49 5.14
C LEU A 866 4.31 -35.44 4.74
N PRO A 867 4.05 -36.76 4.57
CA PRO A 867 5.08 -37.72 4.19
C PRO A 867 5.96 -37.26 3.03
N GLY A 868 7.27 -37.50 3.15
CA GLY A 868 8.28 -37.09 2.16
C GLY A 868 8.61 -35.58 2.16
N HIS A 869 8.07 -34.80 3.09
CA HIS A 869 8.34 -33.38 3.27
C HIS A 869 8.90 -33.10 4.68
N GLY A 870 9.58 -31.95 4.80
CA GLY A 870 10.19 -31.48 6.03
C GLY A 870 10.99 -32.57 6.75
N ALA A 871 10.68 -32.78 8.03
CA ALA A 871 11.34 -33.77 8.88
C ALA A 871 10.59 -35.12 8.93
N THR A 872 9.43 -35.26 8.29
CA THR A 872 8.65 -36.51 8.31
C THR A 872 9.32 -37.60 7.48
N LYS A 873 9.67 -38.71 8.13
CA LYS A 873 10.36 -39.85 7.49
C LYS A 873 9.41 -41.00 7.17
N ILE A 874 9.58 -41.59 6.00
CA ILE A 874 8.89 -42.81 5.57
C ILE A 874 9.82 -44.00 5.83
N LYS A 875 9.48 -44.84 6.82
CA LYS A 875 10.21 -46.08 7.13
C LYS A 875 9.56 -47.23 6.34
N ASN A 876 10.33 -47.88 5.46
CA ASN A 876 9.87 -49.07 4.75
C ASN A 876 9.87 -50.27 5.71
N CYS A 877 8.75 -50.98 5.83
CA CYS A 877 8.70 -52.27 6.50
C CYS A 877 9.05 -53.39 5.49
N GLY A 878 10.25 -53.96 5.58
CA GLY A 878 10.59 -55.27 5.00
C GLY A 878 11.65 -55.30 3.90
N ASP A 879 12.52 -56.31 3.95
CA ASP A 879 13.65 -56.61 3.05
C ASP A 879 13.25 -57.20 1.68
N ASP A 880 11.94 -57.28 1.38
CA ASP A 880 11.46 -57.96 0.19
C ASP A 880 11.43 -57.02 -1.03
N LYS A 881 12.51 -57.06 -1.82
CA LYS A 881 12.73 -56.25 -3.04
C LYS A 881 11.64 -56.42 -4.13
N ALA A 882 10.66 -57.29 -3.94
CA ALA A 882 9.51 -57.49 -4.83
C ALA A 882 8.28 -56.63 -4.48
N ALA A 883 8.16 -56.11 -3.25
CA ALA A 883 7.07 -55.19 -2.83
C ALA A 883 7.32 -53.72 -3.24
N LEU A 884 8.34 -53.48 -4.06
CA LEU A 884 8.93 -52.19 -4.46
C LEU A 884 8.02 -51.26 -5.30
N ARG A 885 6.70 -51.47 -5.31
CA ARG A 885 5.74 -50.81 -6.22
C ARG A 885 4.46 -50.25 -5.58
N SER A 886 4.27 -50.29 -4.26
CA SER A 886 3.14 -49.57 -3.65
C SER A 886 3.41 -48.06 -3.71
N LEU A 887 2.75 -47.40 -4.67
CA LEU A 887 2.78 -45.94 -4.81
C LEU A 887 2.03 -45.33 -3.61
N LEU A 888 2.65 -44.39 -2.89
CA LEU A 888 1.93 -43.51 -1.96
C LEU A 888 0.72 -42.91 -2.68
N SER A 889 -0.47 -43.02 -2.10
CA SER A 889 -1.71 -42.54 -2.68
C SER A 889 -2.43 -41.58 -1.73
N ILE A 890 -3.45 -40.87 -2.21
CA ILE A 890 -4.18 -39.92 -1.34
C ILE A 890 -4.89 -40.66 -0.19
N GLU A 891 -5.33 -41.90 -0.45
CA GLU A 891 -5.98 -42.79 0.49
C GLU A 891 -5.03 -43.19 1.63
N ILE A 892 -3.81 -43.63 1.31
CA ILE A 892 -2.80 -44.01 2.32
C ILE A 892 -2.45 -42.83 3.22
N ILE A 893 -2.31 -41.62 2.64
CA ILE A 893 -2.03 -40.41 3.42
C ILE A 893 -3.23 -40.02 4.29
N ALA A 894 -4.45 -40.16 3.78
CA ALA A 894 -5.65 -39.87 4.53
C ALA A 894 -5.83 -40.84 5.72
N ASP A 895 -5.56 -42.13 5.54
CA ASP A 895 -5.57 -43.13 6.63
C ASP A 895 -4.51 -42.83 7.69
N LEU A 896 -3.32 -42.39 7.28
CA LEU A 896 -2.27 -41.93 8.20
C LEU A 896 -2.75 -40.72 9.02
N LEU A 897 -3.35 -39.72 8.37
CA LEU A 897 -3.86 -38.54 9.05
C LEU A 897 -5.05 -38.85 9.95
N LEU A 898 -5.89 -39.83 9.61
CA LEU A 898 -6.94 -40.32 10.50
C LEU A 898 -6.36 -40.89 11.81
N LYS A 899 -5.34 -41.75 11.70
CA LYS A 899 -4.63 -42.30 12.88
C LYS A 899 -3.94 -41.20 13.70
N LEU A 900 -3.37 -40.20 13.03
CA LEU A 900 -2.82 -39.02 13.69
C LEU A 900 -3.93 -38.32 14.49
N ILE A 901 -5.06 -37.99 13.86
CA ILE A 901 -6.20 -37.31 14.50
C ILE A 901 -6.64 -38.08 15.74
N GLU A 902 -6.85 -39.39 15.63
CA GLU A 902 -7.25 -40.27 16.75
C GLU A 902 -6.23 -40.28 17.90
N HIS A 903 -4.95 -40.04 17.62
CA HIS A 903 -3.90 -39.95 18.63
C HIS A 903 -3.87 -38.59 19.34
N VAL A 904 -4.12 -37.49 18.62
CA VAL A 904 -4.06 -36.12 19.19
C VAL A 904 -5.37 -35.65 19.82
N THR A 905 -6.52 -36.18 19.40
CA THR A 905 -7.83 -35.80 19.96
C THR A 905 -8.89 -36.90 19.78
N PRO A 906 -9.76 -37.13 20.78
CA PRO A 906 -10.92 -38.02 20.62
C PRO A 906 -12.04 -37.38 19.77
N ASP A 907 -12.11 -36.05 19.76
CA ASP A 907 -13.15 -35.25 19.12
C ASP A 907 -12.95 -35.11 17.59
N GLU A 908 -13.96 -34.59 16.90
CA GLU A 908 -13.85 -34.19 15.49
C GLU A 908 -12.89 -33.00 15.31
N VAL A 909 -12.30 -32.89 14.11
CA VAL A 909 -11.38 -31.80 13.75
C VAL A 909 -11.84 -31.04 12.53
N THR A 910 -11.49 -29.75 12.48
CA THR A 910 -11.59 -28.97 11.24
C THR A 910 -10.28 -29.07 10.46
N LEU A 911 -10.35 -29.39 9.18
CA LEU A 911 -9.18 -29.46 8.31
C LEU A 911 -8.97 -28.13 7.57
N VAL A 912 -7.73 -27.64 7.52
CA VAL A 912 -7.34 -26.51 6.65
C VAL A 912 -6.23 -26.99 5.74
N GLY A 913 -6.52 -27.14 4.45
CA GLY A 913 -5.57 -27.67 3.49
C GLY A 913 -5.24 -26.68 2.39
N TYR A 914 -3.96 -26.62 1.99
CA TYR A 914 -3.49 -25.86 0.83
C TYR A 914 -3.02 -26.74 -0.32
N SER A 915 -3.47 -26.47 -1.54
CA SER A 915 -3.04 -27.12 -2.79
C SER A 915 -3.05 -28.66 -2.70
N MET A 916 -1.90 -29.32 -2.53
CA MET A 916 -1.84 -30.77 -2.28
C MET A 916 -2.59 -31.16 -1.00
N GLY A 917 -2.34 -30.47 0.11
CA GLY A 917 -3.04 -30.63 1.39
C GLY A 917 -4.53 -30.32 1.29
N ALA A 918 -4.94 -29.38 0.42
CA ALA A 918 -6.35 -29.08 0.17
C ALA A 918 -7.09 -30.27 -0.46
N ARG A 919 -6.44 -31.02 -1.36
CA ARG A 919 -7.04 -32.23 -1.96
C ARG A 919 -7.15 -33.35 -0.94
N ILE A 920 -6.15 -33.51 -0.06
CA ILE A 920 -6.18 -34.49 1.02
C ILE A 920 -7.31 -34.13 2.00
N ALA A 921 -7.40 -32.86 2.41
CA ALA A 921 -8.47 -32.36 3.27
C ALA A 921 -9.86 -32.60 2.66
N LEU A 922 -10.02 -32.32 1.36
CA LEU A 922 -11.27 -32.57 0.65
C LEU A 922 -11.61 -34.06 0.59
N TYR A 923 -10.63 -34.92 0.30
CA TYR A 923 -10.83 -36.37 0.32
C TYR A 923 -11.28 -36.83 1.71
N MET A 924 -10.63 -36.35 2.77
CA MET A 924 -10.97 -36.71 4.15
C MET A 924 -12.35 -36.23 4.56
N ALA A 925 -12.73 -34.99 4.22
CA ALA A 925 -14.06 -34.45 4.49
C ALA A 925 -15.18 -35.28 3.82
N LEU A 926 -14.91 -35.86 2.64
CA LEU A 926 -15.90 -36.66 1.91
C LEU A 926 -15.95 -38.13 2.36
N LYS A 927 -14.85 -38.68 2.90
CA LYS A 927 -14.74 -40.12 3.23
C LYS A 927 -14.74 -40.44 4.72
N PHE A 928 -14.37 -39.48 5.57
CA PHE A 928 -14.28 -39.63 7.02
C PHE A 928 -15.14 -38.60 7.75
N SER A 929 -16.41 -38.46 7.34
CA SER A 929 -17.35 -37.47 7.91
C SER A 929 -17.55 -37.61 9.42
N ASP A 930 -17.27 -38.79 9.99
CA ASP A 930 -17.41 -39.06 11.43
C ASP A 930 -16.27 -38.46 12.27
N LYS A 931 -15.18 -38.01 11.63
CA LYS A 931 -14.02 -37.39 12.29
C LYS A 931 -13.74 -35.97 11.82
N ILE A 932 -14.32 -35.55 10.70
CA ILE A 932 -14.11 -34.23 10.12
C ILE A 932 -15.38 -33.40 10.26
N GLU A 933 -15.35 -32.38 11.11
CA GLU A 933 -16.51 -31.50 11.33
C GLU A 933 -16.68 -30.43 10.24
N GLY A 934 -15.60 -30.09 9.55
CA GLY A 934 -15.55 -29.05 8.53
C GLY A 934 -14.20 -29.04 7.81
N ALA A 935 -14.16 -28.49 6.59
CA ALA A 935 -12.91 -28.32 5.87
C ALA A 935 -12.79 -27.01 5.09
N VAL A 936 -11.67 -26.33 5.25
CA VAL A 936 -11.26 -25.14 4.49
C VAL A 936 -10.27 -25.57 3.40
N ILE A 937 -10.69 -25.40 2.14
CA ILE A 937 -10.01 -25.89 0.94
C ILE A 937 -9.37 -24.71 0.22
N LEU A 938 -8.08 -24.47 0.46
CA LEU A 938 -7.33 -23.36 -0.13
C LEU A 938 -6.69 -23.78 -1.46
N SER A 939 -7.17 -23.22 -2.56
CA SER A 939 -6.68 -23.52 -3.92
C SER A 939 -6.64 -25.02 -4.24
N GLY A 940 -7.64 -25.77 -3.77
CA GLY A 940 -7.76 -27.22 -3.94
C GLY A 940 -8.50 -27.66 -5.21
N SER A 941 -8.57 -28.97 -5.43
CA SER A 941 -9.36 -29.56 -6.53
C SER A 941 -9.86 -30.97 -6.20
N PRO A 942 -11.05 -31.38 -6.65
CA PRO A 942 -11.57 -32.74 -6.48
C PRO A 942 -10.92 -33.77 -7.41
N GLY A 943 -9.94 -33.37 -8.23
CA GLY A 943 -9.28 -34.23 -9.22
C GLY A 943 -9.78 -33.97 -10.64
N LEU A 944 -9.29 -34.75 -11.60
CA LEU A 944 -9.68 -34.65 -13.01
C LEU A 944 -10.74 -35.71 -13.34
N GLU A 945 -11.82 -35.32 -14.02
CA GLU A 945 -12.89 -36.24 -14.47
C GLU A 945 -12.43 -37.07 -15.68
N ASP A 946 -11.87 -36.38 -16.67
CA ASP A 946 -11.51 -36.98 -17.95
C ASP A 946 -10.32 -37.94 -17.84
N ALA A 947 -10.53 -39.18 -18.27
CA ALA A 947 -9.54 -40.25 -18.19
C ALA A 947 -8.27 -39.95 -19.02
N VAL A 948 -8.41 -39.24 -20.14
CA VAL A 948 -7.28 -38.86 -21.00
C VAL A 948 -6.44 -37.78 -20.33
N ALA A 949 -7.06 -36.73 -19.81
CA ALA A 949 -6.44 -35.67 -19.03
C ALA A 949 -5.72 -36.24 -17.80
N ARG A 950 -6.31 -37.23 -17.13
CA ARG A 950 -5.65 -37.98 -16.05
C ARG A 950 -4.39 -38.69 -16.52
N LYS A 951 -4.45 -39.42 -17.65
CA LYS A 951 -3.28 -40.11 -18.22
C LYS A 951 -2.16 -39.12 -18.57
N ILE A 952 -2.50 -38.00 -19.21
CA ILE A 952 -1.55 -36.93 -19.55
C ILE A 952 -0.94 -36.32 -18.28
N ARG A 953 -1.77 -36.04 -17.26
CA ARG A 953 -1.31 -35.45 -16.00
C ARG A 953 -0.36 -36.38 -15.25
N ARG A 954 -0.69 -37.68 -15.17
CA ARG A 954 0.20 -38.71 -14.58
C ARG A 954 1.57 -38.72 -15.24
N ALA A 955 1.62 -38.77 -16.57
CA ALA A 955 2.87 -38.79 -17.31
C ALA A 955 3.72 -37.54 -17.05
N LYS A 956 3.08 -36.35 -16.99
CA LYS A 956 3.76 -35.08 -16.68
C LYS A 956 4.33 -35.08 -15.25
N ASP A 957 3.54 -35.46 -14.25
CA ASP A 957 3.97 -35.46 -12.86
C ASP A 957 5.05 -36.54 -12.61
N ASP A 958 4.99 -37.70 -13.27
CA ASP A 958 6.03 -38.73 -13.21
C ASP A 958 7.35 -38.26 -13.82
N SER A 959 7.28 -37.52 -14.93
CA SER A 959 8.47 -36.91 -15.54
C SER A 959 9.11 -35.90 -14.59
N LYS A 960 8.28 -35.10 -13.90
CA LYS A 960 8.74 -34.15 -12.90
C LYS A 960 9.36 -34.83 -11.69
N ALA A 961 8.72 -35.88 -11.17
CA ALA A 961 9.23 -36.69 -10.07
C ALA A 961 10.60 -37.31 -10.41
N ARG A 962 10.75 -37.87 -11.62
CA ARG A 962 12.06 -38.35 -12.09
C ARG A 962 13.10 -37.24 -12.13
N SER A 963 12.72 -36.03 -12.58
CA SER A 963 13.65 -34.89 -12.63
C SER A 963 14.19 -34.49 -11.27
N ILE A 964 13.40 -34.59 -10.19
CA ILE A 964 13.86 -34.31 -8.82
C ILE A 964 15.01 -35.26 -8.46
N VAL A 965 14.85 -36.54 -8.76
CA VAL A 965 15.84 -37.59 -8.45
C VAL A 965 17.07 -37.48 -9.34
N THR A 966 16.91 -37.18 -10.64
CA THR A 966 18.02 -37.19 -11.60
C THR A 966 18.83 -35.90 -11.62
N HIS A 967 18.18 -34.75 -11.44
CA HIS A 967 18.84 -33.43 -11.59
C HIS A 967 18.91 -32.64 -10.28
N GLY A 968 18.36 -33.17 -9.19
CA GLY A 968 18.33 -32.53 -7.89
C GLY A 968 17.20 -31.51 -7.72
N LEU A 969 16.97 -31.10 -6.47
CA LEU A 969 15.86 -30.23 -6.08
C LEU A 969 16.02 -28.81 -6.63
N GLN A 970 17.24 -28.24 -6.67
CA GLN A 970 17.44 -26.86 -7.09
C GLN A 970 16.98 -26.60 -8.54
N LEU A 971 17.35 -27.47 -9.49
CA LEU A 971 16.93 -27.34 -10.88
C LEU A 971 15.41 -27.52 -11.01
N PHE A 972 14.85 -28.43 -10.20
CA PHE A 972 13.41 -28.62 -10.14
C PHE A 972 12.69 -27.37 -9.63
N LEU A 973 13.15 -26.73 -8.55
CA LEU A 973 12.55 -25.50 -8.01
C LEU A 973 12.54 -24.37 -9.05
N ASN A 974 13.66 -24.16 -9.75
CA ASN A 974 13.76 -23.17 -10.82
C ASN A 974 12.70 -23.42 -11.91
N THR A 975 12.54 -24.68 -12.33
CA THR A 975 11.55 -25.07 -13.35
C THR A 975 10.12 -25.05 -12.82
N TRP A 976 9.92 -25.35 -11.55
CA TRP A 976 8.61 -25.42 -10.91
C TRP A 976 8.02 -24.03 -10.73
N TYR A 977 8.80 -23.11 -10.15
CA TYR A 977 8.38 -21.74 -9.89
C TYR A 977 8.39 -20.84 -11.12
N SER A 978 8.93 -21.30 -12.26
CA SER A 978 8.79 -20.60 -13.53
C SER A 978 7.40 -20.70 -14.16
N GLY A 979 6.59 -21.67 -13.72
CA GLY A 979 5.24 -21.88 -14.24
C GLY A 979 4.30 -20.69 -13.98
N GLY A 980 3.31 -20.51 -14.86
CA GLY A 980 2.33 -19.41 -14.77
C GLY A 980 1.51 -19.37 -13.46
N LEU A 981 1.35 -20.52 -12.79
CA LEU A 981 0.65 -20.63 -11.50
C LEU A 981 1.28 -19.75 -10.40
N TRP A 982 2.60 -19.55 -10.47
CA TRP A 982 3.36 -18.83 -9.44
C TRP A 982 3.60 -17.36 -9.80
N LYS A 983 2.93 -16.83 -10.84
CA LYS A 983 3.14 -15.44 -11.29
C LYS A 983 2.95 -14.43 -10.14
N SER A 984 1.86 -14.57 -9.38
CA SER A 984 1.60 -13.70 -8.24
C SER A 984 2.64 -13.90 -7.12
N LEU A 985 2.91 -15.14 -6.72
CA LEU A 985 3.89 -15.44 -5.67
C LEU A 985 5.30 -14.94 -5.99
N ARG A 986 5.72 -14.94 -7.28
CA ARG A 986 7.01 -14.36 -7.70
C ARG A 986 7.13 -12.85 -7.49
N SER A 987 5.99 -12.14 -7.46
CA SER A 987 5.95 -10.71 -7.18
C SER A 987 6.03 -10.38 -5.68
N HIS A 988 5.88 -11.40 -4.82
CA HIS A 988 5.92 -11.25 -3.37
C HIS A 988 7.35 -10.94 -2.88
N PRO A 989 7.55 -10.00 -1.94
CA PRO A 989 8.89 -9.58 -1.50
C PRO A 989 9.66 -10.72 -0.82
N TYR A 990 8.96 -11.66 -0.19
CA TYR A 990 9.55 -12.85 0.42
C TYR A 990 9.63 -14.08 -0.50
N PHE A 991 9.44 -13.93 -1.81
CA PHE A 991 9.50 -15.04 -2.75
C PHE A 991 10.77 -15.89 -2.59
N ASN A 992 11.96 -15.26 -2.58
CA ASN A 992 13.22 -16.00 -2.47
C ASN A 992 13.36 -16.70 -1.11
N HIS A 993 12.96 -16.06 -0.01
CA HIS A 993 12.95 -16.68 1.32
C HIS A 993 12.00 -17.89 1.37
N ILE A 994 10.82 -17.78 0.76
CA ILE A 994 9.85 -18.89 0.64
C ILE A 994 10.47 -20.04 -0.15
N VAL A 995 11.10 -19.78 -1.29
CA VAL A 995 11.75 -20.82 -2.11
C VAL A 995 12.88 -21.51 -1.35
N VAL A 996 13.71 -20.76 -0.62
CA VAL A 996 14.78 -21.31 0.24
C VAL A 996 14.20 -22.17 1.36
N ARG A 997 13.12 -21.74 2.03
CA ARG A 997 12.46 -22.58 3.05
C ARG A 997 11.88 -23.85 2.46
N ARG A 998 11.45 -23.83 1.19
CA ARG A 998 10.95 -25.00 0.46
C ARG A 998 12.04 -25.86 -0.19
N SER A 999 13.33 -25.49 -0.03
CA SER A 999 14.45 -26.31 -0.48
C SER A 999 15.02 -27.22 0.60
N VAL A 1000 14.46 -27.22 1.81
CA VAL A 1000 15.00 -27.91 3.01
C VAL A 1000 14.66 -29.41 3.07
N HIS A 1001 14.49 -30.07 1.93
CA HIS A 1001 14.08 -31.48 1.88
C HIS A 1001 15.27 -32.42 1.60
N ASP A 1002 15.60 -33.25 2.58
CA ASP A 1002 16.70 -34.23 2.47
C ASP A 1002 16.27 -35.53 1.73
N ASP A 1003 15.01 -35.95 1.88
CA ASP A 1003 14.48 -37.16 1.23
C ASP A 1003 13.90 -36.87 -0.17
N LEU A 1004 14.79 -36.66 -1.14
CA LEU A 1004 14.39 -36.44 -2.54
C LEU A 1004 13.62 -37.61 -3.15
N GLN A 1005 13.87 -38.84 -2.68
CA GLN A 1005 13.15 -40.03 -3.13
C GLN A 1005 11.72 -40.05 -2.61
N GLY A 1006 11.52 -39.74 -1.32
CA GLY A 1006 10.20 -39.55 -0.72
C GLY A 1006 9.42 -38.44 -1.42
N LEU A 1007 10.06 -37.30 -1.63
CA LEU A 1007 9.45 -36.16 -2.31
C LEU A 1007 9.00 -36.51 -3.75
N ALA A 1008 9.84 -37.21 -4.51
CA ALA A 1008 9.50 -37.68 -5.86
C ALA A 1008 8.37 -38.71 -5.84
N LYS A 1009 8.38 -39.65 -4.88
CA LYS A 1009 7.30 -40.63 -4.71
C LYS A 1009 5.98 -39.95 -4.42
N VAL A 1010 5.96 -38.92 -3.58
CA VAL A 1010 4.74 -38.16 -3.24
C VAL A 1010 4.25 -37.37 -4.45
N LEU A 1011 5.12 -36.69 -5.20
CA LEU A 1011 4.73 -35.95 -6.41
C LEU A 1011 4.07 -36.86 -7.46
N SER A 1012 4.64 -38.04 -7.68
CA SER A 1012 4.09 -39.03 -8.60
C SER A 1012 2.81 -39.66 -8.04
N GLY A 1013 2.87 -40.18 -6.83
CA GLY A 1013 1.83 -40.97 -6.18
C GLY A 1013 0.55 -40.16 -5.92
N LEU A 1014 0.69 -38.94 -5.40
CA LEU A 1014 -0.42 -38.03 -5.15
C LEU A 1014 -0.77 -37.18 -6.39
N SER A 1015 -0.25 -37.47 -7.59
CA SER A 1015 -0.60 -36.74 -8.82
C SER A 1015 -2.13 -36.58 -8.97
N PRO A 1016 -2.65 -35.39 -9.36
CA PRO A 1016 -4.07 -35.23 -9.68
C PRO A 1016 -4.58 -36.18 -10.78
N GLY A 1017 -3.68 -36.77 -11.58
CA GLY A 1017 -4.05 -37.80 -12.54
C GLY A 1017 -4.23 -39.20 -11.93
N ARG A 1018 -3.64 -39.47 -10.76
CA ARG A 1018 -3.83 -40.70 -9.97
C ARG A 1018 -4.98 -40.57 -8.96
N GLN A 1019 -5.16 -39.39 -8.38
CA GLN A 1019 -6.29 -39.09 -7.47
C GLN A 1019 -7.64 -39.52 -8.09
N PRO A 1020 -8.50 -40.24 -7.36
CA PRO A 1020 -9.89 -40.47 -7.75
C PRO A 1020 -10.62 -39.15 -8.04
N SER A 1021 -11.58 -39.19 -8.96
CA SER A 1021 -12.42 -38.03 -9.25
C SER A 1021 -13.47 -37.91 -8.15
N LEU A 1022 -13.40 -36.86 -7.34
CA LEU A 1022 -14.32 -36.59 -6.24
C LEU A 1022 -15.53 -35.73 -6.66
N TRP A 1023 -15.69 -35.46 -7.96
CA TRP A 1023 -16.78 -34.60 -8.46
C TRP A 1023 -18.17 -35.15 -8.16
N GLU A 1024 -18.38 -36.46 -8.27
CA GLU A 1024 -19.66 -37.10 -7.87
C GLU A 1024 -19.80 -37.17 -6.35
N ASP A 1025 -18.71 -37.35 -5.61
CA ASP A 1025 -18.74 -37.36 -4.15
C ASP A 1025 -19.17 -35.99 -3.58
N LEU A 1026 -18.83 -34.88 -4.25
CA LEU A 1026 -19.22 -33.52 -3.83
C LEU A 1026 -20.74 -33.36 -3.73
N LYS A 1027 -21.52 -33.99 -4.62
CA LYS A 1027 -22.99 -33.94 -4.63
C LYS A 1027 -23.63 -34.55 -3.39
N HIS A 1028 -22.85 -35.34 -2.66
CA HIS A 1028 -23.24 -36.06 -1.45
C HIS A 1028 -22.45 -35.60 -0.23
N CYS A 1029 -21.79 -34.44 -0.30
CA CYS A 1029 -21.01 -33.89 0.80
C CYS A 1029 -21.92 -33.62 2.00
N LYS A 1030 -21.55 -34.16 3.17
CA LYS A 1030 -22.25 -33.96 4.46
C LYS A 1030 -21.50 -33.04 5.41
N VAL A 1031 -20.28 -32.66 5.05
CA VAL A 1031 -19.36 -31.88 5.86
C VAL A 1031 -19.33 -30.47 5.29
N PRO A 1032 -19.54 -29.41 6.07
CA PRO A 1032 -19.40 -28.05 5.60
C PRO A 1032 -18.02 -27.81 4.96
N LEU A 1033 -18.02 -27.13 3.82
CA LEU A 1033 -16.81 -26.83 3.04
C LEU A 1033 -16.70 -25.32 2.78
N MET A 1034 -15.54 -24.75 3.09
CA MET A 1034 -15.17 -23.39 2.68
C MET A 1034 -14.11 -23.46 1.57
N LEU A 1035 -14.48 -23.04 0.37
CA LEU A 1035 -13.60 -23.00 -0.80
C LEU A 1035 -12.95 -21.62 -0.89
N VAL A 1036 -11.62 -21.55 -0.78
CA VAL A 1036 -10.90 -20.27 -0.84
C VAL A 1036 -9.92 -20.26 -1.98
N VAL A 1037 -9.92 -19.18 -2.76
CA VAL A 1037 -9.06 -19.00 -3.94
C VAL A 1037 -8.56 -17.57 -4.02
N GLY A 1038 -7.34 -17.38 -4.52
CA GLY A 1038 -6.80 -16.04 -4.75
C GLY A 1038 -7.42 -15.39 -5.98
N GLU A 1039 -7.65 -14.08 -5.91
CA GLU A 1039 -8.14 -13.25 -7.02
C GLU A 1039 -7.33 -13.43 -8.30
N LYS A 1040 -6.00 -13.62 -8.20
CA LYS A 1040 -5.11 -13.76 -9.37
C LYS A 1040 -4.99 -15.20 -9.88
N ASP A 1041 -5.71 -16.18 -9.31
CA ASP A 1041 -5.69 -17.60 -9.74
C ASP A 1041 -6.93 -17.98 -10.58
N GLU A 1042 -6.97 -17.52 -11.83
CA GLU A 1042 -8.08 -17.78 -12.76
C GLU A 1042 -8.41 -19.26 -13.00
N LYS A 1043 -7.41 -20.14 -12.84
CA LYS A 1043 -7.64 -21.57 -13.03
C LYS A 1043 -8.41 -22.14 -11.85
N PHE A 1044 -7.94 -21.90 -10.63
CA PHE A 1044 -8.57 -22.47 -9.44
C PHE A 1044 -9.84 -21.72 -9.06
N LYS A 1045 -10.00 -20.44 -9.42
CA LYS A 1045 -11.31 -19.75 -9.34
C LYS A 1045 -12.39 -20.52 -10.10
N ARG A 1046 -12.14 -20.92 -11.35
CA ARG A 1046 -13.08 -21.74 -12.14
C ARG A 1046 -13.34 -23.11 -11.54
N VAL A 1047 -12.30 -23.76 -10.98
CA VAL A 1047 -12.46 -25.05 -10.29
C VAL A 1047 -13.34 -24.90 -9.04
N ALA A 1048 -13.08 -23.89 -8.20
CA ALA A 1048 -13.85 -23.61 -7.00
C ALA A 1048 -15.31 -23.24 -7.33
N GLN A 1049 -15.56 -22.45 -8.39
CA GLN A 1049 -16.92 -22.17 -8.88
C GLN A 1049 -17.66 -23.45 -9.30
N LYS A 1050 -16.98 -24.37 -10.01
CA LYS A 1050 -17.59 -25.65 -10.37
C LYS A 1050 -17.86 -26.50 -9.13
N MET A 1051 -16.91 -26.60 -8.19
CA MET A 1051 -17.12 -27.33 -6.93
C MET A 1051 -18.30 -26.76 -6.14
N TRP A 1052 -18.37 -25.43 -6.04
CA TRP A 1052 -19.45 -24.69 -5.38
C TRP A 1052 -20.83 -25.05 -5.95
N HIS A 1053 -20.92 -25.20 -7.28
CA HIS A 1053 -22.15 -25.62 -7.94
C HIS A 1053 -22.51 -27.09 -7.64
N GLU A 1054 -21.54 -28.01 -7.70
CA GLU A 1054 -21.77 -29.45 -7.52
C GLU A 1054 -22.16 -29.85 -6.08
N ILE A 1055 -21.71 -29.10 -5.07
CA ILE A 1055 -22.06 -29.36 -3.66
C ILE A 1055 -23.57 -29.19 -3.41
N GLY A 1056 -24.28 -28.41 -4.23
CA GLY A 1056 -25.74 -28.24 -4.15
C GLY A 1056 -26.18 -27.33 -3.01
N HIS A 1057 -25.71 -26.08 -2.99
CA HIS A 1057 -26.02 -25.06 -1.97
C HIS A 1057 -27.50 -24.63 -1.91
N ASP A 1058 -28.32 -24.97 -2.93
CA ASP A 1058 -29.74 -24.63 -3.00
C ASP A 1058 -30.64 -25.54 -2.13
N ARG A 1059 -30.06 -26.50 -1.39
CA ARG A 1059 -30.83 -27.38 -0.49
C ARG A 1059 -31.14 -26.65 0.82
N ASP A 1060 -32.39 -26.73 1.26
CA ASP A 1060 -32.86 -26.07 2.50
C ASP A 1060 -32.56 -26.89 3.76
N ASP A 1061 -31.29 -27.28 3.93
CA ASP A 1061 -30.78 -27.95 5.13
C ASP A 1061 -29.66 -27.13 5.80
N ALA A 1062 -29.48 -27.32 7.12
CA ALA A 1062 -28.60 -26.49 7.94
C ALA A 1062 -27.12 -26.60 7.53
N VAL A 1063 -26.70 -27.75 7.00
CA VAL A 1063 -25.33 -28.01 6.54
C VAL A 1063 -25.08 -27.32 5.20
N SER A 1064 -26.05 -27.40 4.27
CA SER A 1064 -25.94 -26.76 2.95
C SER A 1064 -25.75 -25.25 3.03
N LYS A 1065 -26.31 -24.59 4.06
CA LYS A 1065 -26.15 -23.14 4.33
C LYS A 1065 -24.76 -22.75 4.85
N LEU A 1066 -23.94 -23.71 5.29
CA LEU A 1066 -22.60 -23.47 5.83
C LEU A 1066 -21.50 -23.59 4.79
N HIS A 1067 -21.77 -24.12 3.59
CA HIS A 1067 -20.80 -24.05 2.52
C HIS A 1067 -20.50 -22.59 2.19
N GLN A 1068 -19.25 -22.25 1.90
CA GLN A 1068 -18.87 -20.91 1.42
C GLN A 1068 -17.85 -20.98 0.28
N MET A 1069 -17.91 -20.04 -0.66
CA MET A 1069 -16.84 -19.78 -1.62
C MET A 1069 -16.35 -18.34 -1.45
N VAL A 1070 -15.06 -18.16 -1.22
CA VAL A 1070 -14.44 -16.85 -0.97
C VAL A 1070 -13.27 -16.62 -1.90
N VAL A 1071 -13.23 -15.44 -2.52
CA VAL A 1071 -12.09 -14.97 -3.31
C VAL A 1071 -11.29 -13.97 -2.48
N VAL A 1072 -10.00 -14.25 -2.26
CA VAL A 1072 -9.11 -13.39 -1.47
C VAL A 1072 -8.38 -12.42 -2.41
N PRO A 1073 -8.43 -11.09 -2.15
CA PRO A 1073 -7.87 -10.08 -3.04
C PRO A 1073 -6.33 -10.10 -3.05
N SER A 1074 -5.75 -9.55 -4.12
CA SER A 1074 -4.31 -9.25 -4.27
C SER A 1074 -3.34 -10.44 -4.29
N CYS A 1075 -3.81 -11.68 -4.15
CA CYS A 1075 -2.98 -12.89 -4.12
C CYS A 1075 -3.35 -13.92 -5.22
N GLY A 1076 -2.42 -14.82 -5.53
CA GLY A 1076 -2.61 -15.92 -6.49
C GLY A 1076 -2.84 -17.28 -5.82
N HIS A 1077 -2.12 -18.31 -6.30
CA HIS A 1077 -2.36 -19.68 -5.87
C HIS A 1077 -2.06 -19.89 -4.38
N ALA A 1078 -0.97 -19.31 -3.86
CA ALA A 1078 -0.46 -19.56 -2.51
C ALA A 1078 -1.08 -18.59 -1.48
N VAL A 1079 -2.42 -18.57 -1.40
CA VAL A 1079 -3.19 -17.57 -0.63
C VAL A 1079 -2.69 -17.39 0.81
N HIS A 1080 -2.49 -18.48 1.56
CA HIS A 1080 -1.97 -18.47 2.93
C HIS A 1080 -0.58 -17.82 3.12
N LEU A 1081 0.26 -17.77 2.07
CA LEU A 1081 1.58 -17.12 2.12
C LEU A 1081 1.53 -15.69 1.58
N GLU A 1082 0.74 -15.45 0.54
CA GLU A 1082 0.65 -14.15 -0.13
C GLU A 1082 -0.27 -13.16 0.60
N ASN A 1083 -1.31 -13.66 1.27
CA ASN A 1083 -2.26 -12.85 2.02
C ASN A 1083 -2.88 -13.63 3.21
N PRO A 1084 -2.13 -13.80 4.32
CA PRO A 1084 -2.55 -14.63 5.46
C PRO A 1084 -3.69 -14.04 6.31
N LEU A 1085 -3.80 -12.71 6.42
CA LEU A 1085 -4.73 -12.06 7.35
C LEU A 1085 -6.21 -12.35 7.04
N PRO A 1086 -6.68 -12.31 5.77
CA PRO A 1086 -8.04 -12.75 5.44
C PRO A 1086 -8.29 -14.22 5.77
N ILE A 1087 -7.28 -15.10 5.61
CA ILE A 1087 -7.42 -16.53 5.92
C ILE A 1087 -7.68 -16.75 7.40
N ILE A 1088 -6.97 -16.02 8.27
CA ILE A 1088 -7.17 -16.10 9.73
C ILE A 1088 -8.63 -15.81 10.10
N ARG A 1089 -9.17 -14.68 9.62
CA ARG A 1089 -10.55 -14.28 9.86
C ARG A 1089 -11.55 -15.29 9.30
N LEU A 1090 -11.35 -15.75 8.06
CA LEU A 1090 -12.25 -16.69 7.40
C LEU A 1090 -12.30 -18.03 8.13
N VAL A 1091 -11.15 -18.55 8.56
CA VAL A 1091 -11.10 -19.79 9.35
C VAL A 1091 -11.85 -19.59 10.67
N ARG A 1092 -11.62 -18.50 11.41
CA ARG A 1092 -12.37 -18.23 12.66
C ARG A 1092 -13.88 -18.15 12.42
N GLN A 1093 -14.33 -17.38 11.43
CA GLN A 1093 -15.76 -17.24 11.10
C GLN A 1093 -16.40 -18.58 10.73
N PHE A 1094 -15.67 -19.42 9.99
CA PHE A 1094 -16.10 -20.77 9.68
C PHE A 1094 -16.28 -21.60 10.95
N MET A 1095 -15.28 -21.59 11.85
CA MET A 1095 -15.35 -22.30 13.13
C MET A 1095 -16.52 -21.84 14.00
N THR A 1096 -16.75 -20.53 14.10
CA THR A 1096 -17.89 -19.97 14.84
C THR A 1096 -19.21 -20.48 14.27
N SER A 1097 -19.35 -20.47 12.93
CA SER A 1097 -20.56 -20.95 12.25
C SER A 1097 -20.82 -22.44 12.48
N LEU A 1098 -19.77 -23.27 12.43
CA LEU A 1098 -19.85 -24.71 12.74
C LEU A 1098 -20.36 -24.97 14.17
N ARG A 1099 -19.85 -24.22 15.15
CA ARG A 1099 -20.25 -24.36 16.56
C ARG A 1099 -21.70 -23.93 16.79
N SER A 1100 -22.13 -22.82 16.18
CA SER A 1100 -23.50 -22.32 16.29
C SER A 1100 -24.53 -23.36 15.83
N VAL A 1101 -24.27 -24.06 14.71
CA VAL A 1101 -25.17 -25.11 14.21
C VAL A 1101 -25.18 -26.33 15.14
N LYS A 1102 -24.01 -26.80 15.61
CA LYS A 1102 -23.94 -27.91 16.58
C LYS A 1102 -24.70 -27.62 17.89
N LEU A 1103 -24.68 -26.37 18.36
CA LEU A 1103 -25.42 -25.95 19.55
C LEU A 1103 -26.94 -25.94 19.30
N GLN A 1104 -27.38 -25.55 18.10
CA GLN A 1104 -28.78 -25.59 17.71
C GLN A 1104 -29.30 -27.04 17.60
N GLU A 1105 -28.52 -27.96 17.03
CA GLU A 1105 -28.86 -29.38 16.92
C GLU A 1105 -28.94 -30.09 18.28
N LYS A 1106 -28.12 -29.68 19.26
CA LYS A 1106 -28.12 -30.22 20.63
C LYS A 1106 -29.23 -29.65 21.52
N GLY A 1107 -30.07 -28.71 21.02
CA GLY A 1107 -31.21 -28.16 21.76
C GLY A 1107 -30.84 -27.31 22.99
N ASN A 1108 -29.59 -26.86 23.12
CA ASN A 1108 -29.12 -26.19 24.33
C ASN A 1108 -29.28 -24.65 24.21
N VAL A 1109 -30.53 -24.18 24.34
CA VAL A 1109 -30.92 -22.76 24.17
C VAL A 1109 -30.18 -21.82 25.13
N ARG A 1110 -29.78 -22.29 26.31
CA ARG A 1110 -29.01 -21.49 27.30
C ARG A 1110 -27.59 -21.18 26.85
N ASP A 1111 -26.89 -22.15 26.25
CA ASP A 1111 -25.52 -21.95 25.78
C ASP A 1111 -25.48 -21.09 24.51
N LEU A 1112 -26.53 -21.15 23.68
CA LEU A 1112 -26.70 -20.28 22.51
C LEU A 1112 -26.83 -18.79 22.87
N LEU A 1113 -27.50 -18.48 24.00
CA LEU A 1113 -27.69 -17.11 24.48
C LEU A 1113 -26.43 -16.55 25.15
N ILE A 1114 -25.61 -17.40 25.78
CA ILE A 1114 -24.32 -17.03 26.38
C ILE A 1114 -23.23 -16.89 25.29
N TYR A 1115 -23.31 -17.64 24.20
CA TYR A 1115 -22.34 -17.62 23.10
C TYR A 1115 -22.51 -16.43 22.14
N ASN A 1116 -23.72 -15.87 22.03
CA ASN A 1116 -24.03 -14.71 21.20
C ASN A 1116 -23.85 -13.36 21.94
N GLN A 1117 -23.53 -13.39 23.24
CA GLN A 1117 -23.13 -12.23 24.05
C GLN A 1117 -21.60 -12.22 24.19
#